data_AF-A0A7S2HRP4-F1
#
_entry.id   AF-A0A7S2HRP4-F1
#
_cell.length_a   1.000
_cell.length_b   1.000
_cell.length_c   1.000
_cell.angle_alpha   90.00
_cell.angle_beta   90.00
_cell.angle_gamma   90.00
#
_symmetry.space_group_name_H-M   'P 1'
#
loop_
_entity.id
_entity.type
_entity.pdbx_description
1 polymer ?
#
loop_
_entity_poly.entity_id
_entity_poly.type
_entity_poly.pdbx_seq_one_letter_code
_entity_poly.pdbx_strand_id
1 'polypeptide(L)'
;MSGSCHERSLDELGAAVVGAVRELGQHYKDCAVQLDADTRSLQDQAARRLAVPEPRRTPAPTDVLRLNVGGCTDFATTRRTLTCLLDSRLAELFSGRWDAALPRDADGRIFLDLDPVQFRAILDWLGDACRSGPTAELPDPAAVAPAGAMWGFEALSSLFRFVPCAQDPVTGQDSVCFVDDIAPPDPPTPAALDTGGTVLTPPLGERLLRMVTGDAVQHTFTLLHRASRDGFGADAFHANCNGWSRTVTVAKSVHGVVFGGYAGSAAWGNQNQYVPSEDAFLFCLAGPGVPSPSKHRPRQSQSHNHALFCNAGYGPTFGCGHDLQIASGTGPSATASTNLGNTYSLQSELSHVRLANLVDPPTVAIVDWEVLAVVPKPSLDSLLGAAATVAGQCPQVADVLQKVKSLMVAAFAEDTASRARWKELKSKRDNFERDVSFLRAFLDMDGQAHELIRINVGGKAMTTTRGTLTQFPGSLLASKFGPKWSLQDEETVDGGVFVDASASYFTYVLNFLRLTRLCGEDLDLQPPCMLPASQGTFDRLLDYFGMTEHFPSLHMDTRLMIDSHIIALMAVFGSDAHRLARARLLHRASQDGFTASAFHGNCDGFAHTVTVARSEGGYVFGGYSGASPWGSQNAYVASEGAFVFRLGGPGGATPSAHHLFNNRSSALYCGTGYGPTFGGGHDLCIADGALLPPRTAATMALGNTYNAHSNNCRMALFSLAEGANVTVIEYEVFTLDEMIDTTGQDAYTERVTV
;
A
#
# COMPACT_ATOMS: atom_id res chain seq x y z
N MET A 1 -14.91 -9.63 -59.16
CA MET A 1 -15.83 -9.54 -57.99
C MET A 1 -15.10 -9.72 -56.65
N SER A 2 -13.83 -9.29 -56.51
CA SER A 2 -13.05 -9.47 -55.27
C SER A 2 -12.72 -8.17 -54.51
N GLY A 3 -13.09 -6.99 -55.03
CA GLY A 3 -12.78 -5.70 -54.39
C GLY A 3 -13.77 -5.24 -53.31
N SER A 4 -15.06 -5.54 -53.44
CA SER A 4 -16.10 -4.95 -52.56
C SER A 4 -16.29 -5.66 -51.21
N CYS A 5 -15.62 -6.81 -50.99
CA CYS A 5 -15.79 -7.60 -49.77
C CYS A 5 -14.71 -7.25 -48.72
N HIS A 6 -13.55 -6.74 -49.13
CA HIS A 6 -12.48 -6.29 -48.23
C HIS A 6 -12.68 -4.85 -47.74
N GLU A 7 -13.23 -3.94 -48.55
CA GLU A 7 -13.55 -2.57 -48.09
C GLU A 7 -14.65 -2.56 -47.03
N ARG A 8 -15.69 -3.38 -47.17
CA ARG A 8 -16.76 -3.51 -46.16
C ARG A 8 -16.27 -4.04 -44.81
N SER A 9 -15.33 -5.00 -44.79
CA SER A 9 -14.85 -5.56 -43.52
C SER A 9 -13.88 -4.62 -42.78
N LEU A 10 -13.23 -3.68 -43.49
CA LEU A 10 -12.34 -2.67 -42.90
C LEU A 10 -13.12 -1.50 -42.29
N ASP A 11 -14.21 -1.06 -42.95
CA ASP A 11 -15.13 -0.08 -42.37
C ASP A 11 -15.86 -0.63 -41.12
N GLU A 12 -16.23 -1.91 -41.11
CA GLU A 12 -16.81 -2.59 -39.94
C GLU A 12 -15.81 -2.69 -38.78
N LEU A 13 -14.53 -2.98 -39.06
CA LEU A 13 -13.47 -3.02 -38.05
C LEU A 13 -13.18 -1.63 -37.47
N GLY A 14 -13.14 -0.59 -38.33
CA GLY A 14 -12.98 0.80 -37.91
C GLY A 14 -14.15 1.29 -37.04
N ALA A 15 -15.38 0.92 -37.39
CA ALA A 15 -16.56 1.21 -36.58
C ALA A 15 -16.54 0.47 -35.22
N ALA A 16 -16.08 -0.78 -35.19
CA ALA A 16 -15.97 -1.58 -33.97
C ALA A 16 -14.91 -1.02 -33.00
N VAL A 17 -13.75 -0.60 -33.49
CA VAL A 17 -12.70 0.03 -32.66
C VAL A 17 -13.19 1.38 -32.11
N VAL A 18 -13.80 2.22 -32.94
CA VAL A 18 -14.36 3.51 -32.50
C VAL A 18 -15.50 3.32 -31.49
N GLY A 19 -16.33 2.29 -31.68
CA GLY A 19 -17.34 1.85 -30.72
C GLY A 19 -16.73 1.48 -29.37
N ALA A 20 -15.72 0.61 -29.37
CA ALA A 20 -15.05 0.15 -28.15
C ALA A 20 -14.36 1.26 -27.36
N VAL A 21 -13.71 2.25 -28.02
CA VAL A 21 -13.09 3.36 -27.29
C VAL A 21 -14.12 4.38 -26.82
N ARG A 22 -15.23 4.58 -27.55
CA ARG A 22 -16.37 5.38 -27.07
C ARG A 22 -17.05 4.72 -25.86
N GLU A 23 -17.18 3.40 -25.85
CA GLU A 23 -17.68 2.62 -24.72
C GLU A 23 -16.74 2.70 -23.51
N LEU A 24 -15.42 2.67 -23.72
CA LEU A 24 -14.43 2.84 -22.63
C LEU A 24 -14.48 4.26 -22.04
N GLY A 25 -14.54 5.29 -22.88
CA GLY A 25 -14.71 6.69 -22.46
C GLY A 25 -16.04 6.92 -21.74
N GLN A 26 -17.11 6.24 -22.17
CA GLN A 26 -18.40 6.25 -21.49
C GLN A 26 -18.33 5.52 -20.14
N HIS A 27 -17.66 4.38 -20.06
CA HIS A 27 -17.46 3.62 -18.82
C HIS A 27 -16.74 4.45 -17.75
N TYR A 28 -15.69 5.22 -18.08
CA TYR A 28 -15.06 6.09 -17.10
C TYR A 28 -15.93 7.29 -16.70
N LYS A 29 -16.75 7.82 -17.62
CA LYS A 29 -17.77 8.82 -17.27
C LYS A 29 -18.82 8.23 -16.31
N ASP A 30 -19.25 6.99 -16.55
CA ASP A 30 -20.23 6.29 -15.70
C ASP A 30 -19.64 5.92 -14.33
N CYS A 31 -18.38 5.47 -14.27
CA CYS A 31 -17.64 5.24 -13.03
C CYS A 31 -17.45 6.54 -12.23
N ALA A 32 -17.17 7.67 -12.90
CA ALA A 32 -17.09 8.97 -12.24
C ALA A 32 -18.46 9.39 -11.67
N VAL A 33 -19.56 9.13 -12.39
CA VAL A 33 -20.92 9.40 -11.91
C VAL A 33 -21.32 8.48 -10.75
N GLN A 34 -21.01 7.19 -10.82
CA GLN A 34 -21.28 6.24 -9.73
C GLN A 34 -20.49 6.60 -8.48
N LEU A 35 -19.22 6.95 -8.64
CA LEU A 35 -18.38 7.39 -7.53
C LEU A 35 -18.91 8.68 -6.89
N ASP A 36 -19.41 9.62 -7.69
CA ASP A 36 -20.04 10.86 -7.22
C ASP A 36 -21.38 10.58 -6.50
N ALA A 37 -22.16 9.61 -6.96
CA ALA A 37 -23.39 9.16 -6.31
C ALA A 37 -23.12 8.41 -4.99
N ASP A 38 -22.10 7.55 -4.95
CA ASP A 38 -21.65 6.87 -3.73
C ASP A 38 -21.11 7.88 -2.73
N THR A 39 -20.35 8.87 -3.18
CA THR A 39 -19.85 9.98 -2.35
C THR A 39 -21.01 10.79 -1.75
N ARG A 40 -22.03 11.12 -2.55
CA ARG A 40 -23.24 11.80 -2.06
C ARG A 40 -24.06 10.95 -1.09
N SER A 41 -24.21 9.66 -1.37
CA SER A 41 -24.87 8.71 -0.45
C SER A 41 -24.12 8.62 0.88
N LEU A 42 -22.78 8.58 0.85
CA LEU A 42 -21.95 8.64 2.06
C LEU A 42 -22.10 9.99 2.78
N GLN A 43 -22.15 11.11 2.05
CA GLN A 43 -22.39 12.44 2.62
C GLN A 43 -23.77 12.53 3.29
N ASP A 44 -24.83 12.04 2.66
CA ASP A 44 -26.19 12.00 3.21
C ASP A 44 -26.29 11.07 4.42
N GLN A 45 -25.68 9.89 4.35
CA GLN A 45 -25.62 8.95 5.47
C GLN A 45 -24.84 9.54 6.65
N ALA A 46 -23.73 10.21 6.38
CA ALA A 46 -22.96 10.93 7.39
C ALA A 46 -23.77 12.08 7.98
N ALA A 47 -24.42 12.91 7.15
CA ALA A 47 -25.27 14.02 7.59
C ALA A 47 -26.44 13.55 8.47
N ARG A 48 -27.07 12.41 8.14
CA ARG A 48 -28.14 11.80 8.94
C ARG A 48 -27.64 11.21 10.26
N ARG A 49 -26.47 10.54 10.26
CA ARG A 49 -25.89 9.90 11.45
C ARG A 49 -25.21 10.89 12.39
N LEU A 50 -24.73 12.02 11.86
CA LEU A 50 -24.08 13.10 12.58
C LEU A 50 -25.01 14.32 12.77
N ALA A 51 -26.32 14.13 12.65
CA ALA A 51 -27.30 15.19 12.84
C ALA A 51 -27.30 15.64 14.32
N VAL A 52 -26.59 16.73 14.61
CA VAL A 52 -26.61 17.42 15.90
C VAL A 52 -27.65 18.56 15.82
N PRO A 53 -28.47 18.78 16.87
CA PRO A 53 -29.42 19.89 16.91
C PRO A 53 -28.72 21.24 16.66
N GLU A 54 -29.37 22.14 15.92
CA GLU A 54 -28.79 23.46 15.62
C GLU A 54 -28.38 24.22 16.90
N PRO A 55 -27.22 24.90 16.87
CA PRO A 55 -26.70 25.61 18.03
C PRO A 55 -27.67 26.71 18.48
N ARG A 56 -27.91 26.80 19.80
CA ARG A 56 -28.84 27.78 20.40
C ARG A 56 -28.45 29.24 20.19
N ARG A 57 -27.21 29.49 19.78
CA ARG A 57 -26.63 30.81 19.50
C ARG A 57 -25.61 30.67 18.37
N THR A 58 -25.56 31.64 17.47
CA THR A 58 -24.50 31.72 16.45
C THR A 58 -23.14 31.94 17.12
N PRO A 59 -22.17 31.04 16.92
CA PRO A 59 -20.83 31.18 17.49
C PRO A 59 -20.13 32.40 16.90
N ALA A 60 -19.46 33.20 17.73
CA ALA A 60 -18.70 34.35 17.27
C ALA A 60 -17.21 33.99 17.12
N PRO A 61 -16.50 34.51 16.12
CA PRO A 61 -15.05 34.32 15.99
C PRO A 61 -14.26 34.78 17.22
N THR A 62 -14.81 35.73 17.99
CA THR A 62 -14.21 36.27 19.22
C THR A 62 -14.48 35.42 20.47
N ASP A 63 -15.24 34.33 20.37
CA ASP A 63 -15.52 33.46 21.51
C ASP A 63 -14.22 32.88 22.07
N VAL A 64 -13.99 33.05 23.37
CA VAL A 64 -12.83 32.48 24.07
C VAL A 64 -13.17 31.06 24.50
N LEU A 65 -12.45 30.10 23.96
CA LEU A 65 -12.57 28.68 24.24
C LEU A 65 -11.51 28.29 25.28
N ARG A 66 -11.97 27.71 26.39
CA ARG A 66 -11.10 27.10 27.41
C ARG A 66 -10.96 25.62 27.12
N LEU A 67 -9.73 25.15 27.01
CA LEU A 67 -9.40 23.79 26.61
C LEU A 67 -8.67 23.06 27.76
N ASN A 68 -8.94 21.77 27.90
CA ASN A 68 -8.16 20.84 28.68
C ASN A 68 -7.50 19.87 27.71
N VAL A 69 -6.18 19.98 27.53
CA VAL A 69 -5.45 19.19 26.54
C VAL A 69 -4.63 18.14 27.27
N GLY A 70 -5.05 16.88 27.17
CA GLY A 70 -4.37 15.75 27.81
C GLY A 70 -4.24 15.87 29.35
N GLY A 71 -5.09 16.67 30.00
CA GLY A 71 -5.05 16.98 31.43
C GLY A 71 -4.46 18.35 31.77
N CYS A 72 -3.84 19.04 30.81
CA CYS A 72 -3.31 20.38 31.01
C CYS A 72 -4.38 21.44 30.73
N THR A 73 -4.69 22.26 31.74
CA THR A 73 -5.80 23.21 31.73
C THR A 73 -5.38 24.65 31.40
N ASP A 74 -4.12 24.87 31.03
CA ASP A 74 -3.53 26.19 30.77
C ASP A 74 -3.79 26.68 29.33
N PHE A 75 -4.79 26.12 28.66
CA PHE A 75 -5.16 26.44 27.29
C PHE A 75 -6.41 27.31 27.25
N ALA A 76 -6.25 28.52 26.72
CA ALA A 76 -7.35 29.37 26.32
C ALA A 76 -6.98 30.05 25.00
N THR A 77 -7.91 30.07 24.05
CA THR A 77 -7.71 30.71 22.75
C THR A 77 -9.05 31.19 22.18
N THR A 78 -9.01 31.99 21.11
CA THR A 78 -10.24 32.40 20.42
C THR A 78 -10.68 31.35 19.41
N ARG A 79 -11.99 31.25 19.15
CA ARG A 79 -12.52 30.42 18.07
C ARG A 79 -11.85 30.75 16.75
N ARG A 80 -11.67 32.04 16.45
CA ARG A 80 -10.93 32.52 15.28
C ARG A 80 -9.56 31.86 15.11
N THR A 81 -8.84 31.61 16.21
CA THR A 81 -7.51 30.98 16.14
C THR A 81 -7.57 29.52 15.72
N LEU A 82 -8.57 28.77 16.20
CA LEU A 82 -8.75 27.35 15.85
C LEU A 82 -9.41 27.18 14.47
N THR A 83 -10.13 28.20 14.00
CA THR A 83 -10.84 28.18 12.71
C THR A 83 -10.17 29.02 11.63
N CYS A 84 -8.89 29.39 11.80
CA CYS A 84 -8.22 30.30 10.87
C CYS A 84 -7.89 29.66 9.51
N LEU A 85 -7.71 28.33 9.49
CA LEU A 85 -7.51 27.54 8.30
C LEU A 85 -8.80 26.78 8.00
N LEU A 86 -9.61 27.28 7.06
CA LEU A 86 -10.99 26.83 6.84
C LEU A 86 -11.09 25.32 6.56
N ASP A 87 -10.13 24.78 5.81
CA ASP A 87 -10.12 23.36 5.41
C ASP A 87 -9.43 22.44 6.44
N SER A 88 -9.00 23.00 7.58
CA SER A 88 -8.42 22.21 8.66
C SER A 88 -9.50 21.51 9.48
N ARG A 89 -9.16 20.33 10.03
CA ARG A 89 -10.11 19.61 10.90
C ARG A 89 -10.42 20.34 12.21
N LEU A 90 -9.52 21.20 12.67
CA LEU A 90 -9.79 22.09 13.81
C LEU A 90 -10.85 23.13 13.47
N ALA A 91 -10.84 23.68 12.24
CA ALA A 91 -11.88 24.61 11.82
C ALA A 91 -13.26 23.95 11.79
N GLU A 92 -13.35 22.72 11.29
CA GLU A 92 -14.60 21.97 11.31
C GLU A 92 -15.08 21.67 12.74
N LEU A 93 -14.20 21.14 13.60
CA LEU A 93 -14.52 20.83 15.00
C LEU A 93 -14.99 22.06 15.79
N PHE A 94 -14.35 23.19 15.58
CA PHE A 94 -14.62 24.45 16.29
C PHE A 94 -15.44 25.44 15.47
N SER A 95 -16.11 24.99 14.40
CA SER A 95 -17.09 25.77 13.63
C SER A 95 -18.28 26.22 14.50
N GLY A 96 -18.48 25.54 15.63
CA GLY A 96 -19.59 25.74 16.55
C GLY A 96 -20.76 24.79 16.33
N ARG A 97 -20.78 24.06 15.21
CA ARG A 97 -21.71 22.97 14.95
C ARG A 97 -21.62 21.88 16.00
N TRP A 98 -20.41 21.59 16.48
CA TRP A 98 -20.13 20.48 17.39
C TRP A 98 -20.05 20.90 18.87
N ASP A 99 -20.26 22.17 19.22
CA ASP A 99 -20.01 22.72 20.56
C ASP A 99 -20.71 21.95 21.71
N ALA A 100 -21.88 21.38 21.43
CA ALA A 100 -22.67 20.58 22.37
C ALA A 100 -22.23 19.12 22.45
N ALA A 101 -21.59 18.59 21.41
CA ALA A 101 -21.09 17.21 21.33
C ALA A 101 -19.61 17.11 21.75
N LEU A 102 -18.88 18.23 21.81
CA LEU A 102 -17.48 18.24 22.24
C LEU A 102 -17.35 17.74 23.69
N PRO A 103 -16.42 16.80 23.95
CA PRO A 103 -16.15 16.30 25.30
C PRO A 103 -15.74 17.44 26.24
N ARG A 104 -16.17 17.36 27.50
CA ARG A 104 -15.84 18.36 28.52
C ARG A 104 -15.37 17.71 29.81
N ASP A 105 -14.43 18.37 30.47
CA ASP A 105 -14.05 18.01 31.83
C ASP A 105 -15.09 18.48 32.86
N ALA A 106 -14.86 18.14 34.14
CA ALA A 106 -15.76 18.51 35.23
C ALA A 106 -15.93 20.04 35.42
N ASP A 107 -14.97 20.83 34.96
CA ASP A 107 -15.00 22.30 34.99
C ASP A 107 -15.69 22.90 33.75
N GLY A 108 -16.18 22.06 32.84
CA GLY A 108 -16.84 22.46 31.59
C GLY A 108 -15.88 22.91 30.48
N ARG A 109 -14.57 22.72 30.62
CA ARG A 109 -13.57 23.01 29.58
C ARG A 109 -13.64 21.93 28.50
N ILE A 110 -13.41 22.31 27.24
CA ILE A 110 -13.42 21.36 26.12
C ILE A 110 -12.18 20.47 26.24
N PHE A 111 -12.38 19.15 26.32
CA PHE A 111 -11.29 18.19 26.45
C PHE A 111 -10.77 17.75 25.09
N LEU A 112 -9.45 17.78 24.92
CA LEU A 112 -8.71 17.28 23.76
C LEU A 112 -7.78 16.17 24.20
N ASP A 113 -7.98 14.94 23.73
CA ASP A 113 -7.13 13.78 24.06
C ASP A 113 -5.84 13.79 23.23
N LEU A 114 -5.04 14.84 23.37
CA LEU A 114 -3.80 15.10 22.65
C LEU A 114 -2.66 15.33 23.64
N ASP A 115 -1.43 15.26 23.14
CA ASP A 115 -0.29 15.71 23.91
C ASP A 115 -0.31 17.25 24.10
N PRO A 116 -0.25 17.76 25.35
CA PRO A 116 -0.27 19.19 25.58
C PRO A 116 0.92 19.93 25.00
N VAL A 117 2.11 19.32 24.90
CA VAL A 117 3.30 19.98 24.37
C VAL A 117 3.18 20.13 22.84
N GLN A 118 2.74 19.08 22.15
CA GLN A 118 2.48 19.12 20.71
C GLN A 118 1.36 20.11 20.38
N PHE A 119 0.24 20.08 21.10
CA PHE A 119 -0.87 20.98 20.83
C PHE A 119 -0.53 22.45 21.13
N ARG A 120 0.36 22.73 22.10
CA ARG A 120 0.86 24.09 22.33
C ARG A 120 1.61 24.62 21.10
N ALA A 121 2.50 23.82 20.53
CA ALA A 121 3.22 24.21 19.31
C ALA A 121 2.26 24.48 18.14
N ILE A 122 1.22 23.64 17.97
CA ILE A 122 0.15 23.87 16.98
C ILE A 122 -0.57 25.19 17.26
N LEU A 123 -0.95 25.45 18.50
CA LEU A 123 -1.72 26.64 18.86
C LEU A 123 -0.91 27.93 18.66
N ASP A 124 0.37 27.91 19.02
CA ASP A 124 1.28 29.05 18.83
C ASP A 124 1.47 29.32 17.32
N TRP A 125 1.67 28.26 16.53
CA TRP A 125 1.75 28.33 15.06
C TRP A 125 0.46 28.89 14.43
N LEU A 126 -0.72 28.40 14.83
CA LEU A 126 -2.01 28.93 14.37
C LEU A 126 -2.18 30.40 14.78
N GLY A 127 -1.69 30.79 15.95
CA GLY A 127 -1.66 32.17 16.40
C GLY A 127 -0.86 33.08 15.48
N ASP A 128 0.33 32.65 15.06
CA ASP A 128 1.17 33.35 14.09
C ASP A 128 0.53 33.36 12.69
N ALA A 129 -0.07 32.25 12.26
CA ALA A 129 -0.80 32.14 11.01
C ALA A 129 -1.99 33.13 10.95
N CYS A 130 -2.75 33.28 12.04
CA CYS A 130 -3.86 34.23 12.12
C CYS A 130 -3.45 35.70 11.99
N ARG A 131 -2.24 36.02 12.45
CA ARG A 131 -1.69 37.39 12.46
C ARG A 131 -1.02 37.72 11.14
N SER A 132 -0.48 36.70 10.50
CA SER A 132 0.08 36.77 9.16
C SER A 132 -1.05 36.96 8.14
N GLY A 133 -0.88 37.88 7.20
CA GLY A 133 -1.88 38.11 6.14
C GLY A 133 -1.95 36.92 5.16
N PRO A 134 -2.96 36.87 4.27
CA PRO A 134 -3.19 35.75 3.34
C PRO A 134 -2.05 35.48 2.34
N THR A 135 -1.03 36.34 2.26
CA THR A 135 0.10 36.25 1.32
C THR A 135 1.43 35.88 1.99
N ALA A 136 1.45 35.59 3.29
CA ALA A 136 2.68 35.25 4.00
C ALA A 136 2.97 33.75 3.89
N GLU A 137 4.19 33.40 3.46
CA GLU A 137 4.68 32.02 3.55
C GLU A 137 4.80 31.63 5.02
N LEU A 138 3.97 30.67 5.46
CA LEU A 138 4.06 30.12 6.81
C LEU A 138 5.08 28.99 6.83
N PRO A 139 5.95 28.94 7.85
CA PRO A 139 6.86 27.81 8.02
C PRO A 139 6.05 26.54 8.28
N ASP A 140 6.63 25.39 7.89
CA ASP A 140 6.08 24.07 8.20
C ASP A 140 5.78 23.98 9.72
N PRO A 141 4.57 23.57 10.13
CA PRO A 141 4.25 23.30 11.53
C PRO A 141 5.30 22.44 12.25
N ALA A 142 5.90 21.45 11.57
CA ALA A 142 6.91 20.59 12.15
C ALA A 142 8.19 21.35 12.53
N ALA A 143 8.52 22.43 11.81
CA ALA A 143 9.71 23.24 12.07
C ALA A 143 9.65 24.01 13.39
N VAL A 144 8.45 24.24 13.94
CA VAL A 144 8.26 24.97 15.20
C VAL A 144 8.01 24.06 16.41
N ALA A 145 7.88 22.75 16.19
CA ALA A 145 7.69 21.80 17.28
C ALA A 145 8.97 21.64 18.12
N PRO A 146 8.90 21.60 19.46
CA PRO A 146 10.07 21.37 20.29
C PRO A 146 10.59 19.95 20.09
N ALA A 147 11.92 19.77 20.10
CA ALA A 147 12.57 18.49 19.78
C ALA A 147 12.04 17.29 20.61
N GLY A 148 11.68 17.52 21.87
CA GLY A 148 11.11 16.47 22.74
C GLY A 148 9.67 16.06 22.43
N ALA A 149 8.95 16.84 21.61
CA ALA A 149 7.56 16.59 21.21
C ALA A 149 7.43 16.26 19.71
N MET A 150 8.55 16.21 18.97
CA MET A 150 8.55 15.99 17.52
C MET A 150 7.97 14.63 17.12
N TRP A 151 8.10 13.63 17.99
CA TRP A 151 7.65 12.28 17.70
C TRP A 151 6.12 12.18 17.59
N GLY A 152 5.62 11.92 16.37
CA GLY A 152 4.20 11.93 16.04
C GLY A 152 3.61 13.31 15.74
N PHE A 153 4.42 14.37 15.78
CA PHE A 153 3.96 15.72 15.44
C PHE A 153 3.59 15.86 13.95
N GLU A 154 4.34 15.21 13.06
CA GLU A 154 4.03 15.18 11.62
C GLU A 154 2.73 14.44 11.33
N ALA A 155 2.51 13.29 11.98
CA ALA A 155 1.25 12.55 11.91
C ALA A 155 0.09 13.42 12.43
N LEU A 156 0.29 14.14 13.53
CA LEU A 156 -0.71 15.06 14.09
C LEU A 156 -0.99 16.27 13.17
N SER A 157 0.05 16.83 12.54
CA SER A 157 -0.07 17.96 11.61
C SER A 157 -0.79 17.55 10.33
N SER A 158 -0.46 16.37 9.81
CA SER A 158 -1.14 15.73 8.68
C SER A 158 -2.60 15.42 9.01
N LEU A 159 -2.86 14.89 10.21
CA LEU A 159 -4.21 14.61 10.71
C LEU A 159 -5.09 15.87 10.68
N PHE A 160 -4.57 17.00 11.15
CA PHE A 160 -5.32 18.26 11.16
C PHE A 160 -5.36 18.99 9.82
N ARG A 161 -4.65 18.49 8.81
CA ARG A 161 -4.52 19.08 7.46
C ARG A 161 -3.86 20.46 7.47
N PHE A 162 -2.78 20.61 8.25
CA PHE A 162 -1.92 21.80 8.18
C PHE A 162 -0.93 21.67 7.02
N VAL A 163 -1.43 21.50 5.79
CA VAL A 163 -0.58 21.37 4.60
C VAL A 163 -0.45 22.75 3.95
N PRO A 164 0.77 23.25 3.66
CA PRO A 164 0.95 24.39 2.77
C PRO A 164 0.47 23.98 1.37
N CYS A 165 -0.46 24.71 0.77
CA CYS A 165 -0.93 24.43 -0.59
C CYS A 165 0.27 24.39 -1.55
N ALA A 166 0.66 23.20 -2.01
CA ALA A 166 1.60 23.07 -3.10
C ALA A 166 0.90 23.56 -4.37
N GLN A 167 1.52 24.53 -5.04
CA GLN A 167 1.03 25.14 -6.27
C GLN A 167 0.63 24.06 -7.29
N ASP A 168 -0.64 24.01 -7.67
CA ASP A 168 -1.12 23.24 -8.81
C ASP A 168 -0.77 24.03 -10.10
N PRO A 169 0.07 23.52 -11.01
CA PRO A 169 0.53 24.30 -12.16
C PRO A 169 -0.53 24.49 -13.26
N VAL A 170 -1.77 24.02 -13.09
CA VAL A 170 -2.76 23.99 -14.20
C VAL A 170 -3.96 24.94 -14.01
N THR A 171 -4.27 25.40 -12.80
CA THR A 171 -5.31 26.41 -12.60
C THR A 171 -4.87 27.45 -11.58
N GLY A 172 -4.44 28.62 -12.07
CA GLY A 172 -4.08 29.78 -11.25
C GLY A 172 -5.27 30.40 -10.52
N GLN A 173 -5.89 29.65 -9.60
CA GLN A 173 -6.83 30.14 -8.62
C GLN A 173 -6.35 29.77 -7.23
N ASP A 174 -5.66 30.74 -6.61
CA ASP A 174 -5.43 30.78 -5.18
C ASP A 174 -6.76 30.62 -4.45
N SER A 175 -6.84 29.65 -3.54
CA SER A 175 -8.03 29.45 -2.72
C SER A 175 -7.66 29.00 -1.32
N VAL A 176 -7.11 29.94 -0.54
CA VAL A 176 -7.54 30.06 0.86
C VAL A 176 -8.89 30.76 0.80
N CYS A 177 -9.96 30.00 0.57
CA CYS A 177 -11.30 30.56 0.47
C CYS A 177 -11.73 31.08 1.84
N PHE A 178 -11.84 32.40 1.96
CA PHE A 178 -12.69 33.01 2.98
C PHE A 178 -14.14 32.92 2.48
N VAL A 179 -15.04 32.54 3.39
CA VAL A 179 -16.48 32.27 3.26
C VAL A 179 -17.21 32.99 2.10
N ASP A 180 -17.96 32.23 1.28
CA ASP A 180 -19.35 32.52 0.84
C ASP A 180 -20.00 31.32 0.07
N ASP A 181 -21.28 31.02 0.40
CA ASP A 181 -22.12 29.82 0.10
C ASP A 181 -22.56 29.59 -1.38
N ILE A 182 -22.64 28.34 -1.89
CA ILE A 182 -23.64 27.85 -2.91
C ILE A 182 -23.83 26.29 -2.87
N ALA A 183 -25.10 25.81 -2.95
CA ALA A 183 -25.52 24.38 -3.02
C ALA A 183 -25.84 23.87 -4.46
N PRO A 184 -25.79 22.53 -4.76
CA PRO A 184 -26.02 22.00 -6.13
C PRO A 184 -27.34 21.21 -6.34
N PRO A 185 -27.84 21.05 -7.59
CA PRO A 185 -29.02 20.23 -7.94
C PRO A 185 -28.68 18.86 -8.60
N ASP A 186 -29.68 17.95 -8.63
CA ASP A 186 -29.59 16.54 -9.05
C ASP A 186 -29.76 16.24 -10.57
N PRO A 187 -29.23 15.10 -11.10
CA PRO A 187 -29.48 14.62 -12.46
C PRO A 187 -30.16 13.22 -12.57
N PRO A 188 -30.58 12.78 -13.79
CA PRO A 188 -31.35 11.56 -14.04
C PRO A 188 -30.53 10.31 -14.47
N THR A 189 -31.26 9.21 -14.72
CA THR A 189 -30.98 7.74 -14.57
C THR A 189 -30.42 7.01 -15.85
N PRO A 190 -29.80 5.79 -15.77
CA PRO A 190 -28.76 5.27 -16.69
C PRO A 190 -29.08 3.95 -17.48
N ALA A 191 -28.10 3.43 -18.27
CA ALA A 191 -28.08 2.08 -18.91
C ALA A 191 -26.63 1.47 -19.09
N ALA A 192 -26.51 0.13 -19.25
CA ALA A 192 -25.39 -0.77 -18.83
C ALA A 192 -24.44 -1.39 -19.92
N LEU A 193 -23.37 -2.13 -19.49
CA LEU A 193 -22.25 -2.76 -20.27
C LEU A 193 -22.33 -4.33 -20.41
N ASP A 194 -21.80 -4.92 -21.51
CA ASP A 194 -21.84 -6.37 -21.86
C ASP A 194 -20.48 -7.10 -21.69
N THR A 195 -20.51 -8.36 -21.24
CA THR A 195 -19.33 -9.22 -20.93
C THR A 195 -19.14 -10.39 -21.88
N GLY A 196 -20.08 -10.67 -22.77
CA GLY A 196 -20.07 -11.87 -23.61
C GLY A 196 -20.20 -13.20 -22.85
N GLY A 197 -19.95 -13.22 -21.53
CA GLY A 197 -20.13 -14.24 -20.49
C GLY A 197 -21.52 -14.22 -19.85
N THR A 198 -22.14 -15.38 -19.59
CA THR A 198 -23.42 -15.44 -18.85
C THR A 198 -23.21 -15.68 -17.35
N VAL A 199 -22.06 -16.21 -16.96
CA VAL A 199 -21.69 -16.50 -15.56
C VAL A 199 -20.97 -15.33 -14.91
N LEU A 200 -19.99 -14.74 -15.60
CA LEU A 200 -19.16 -13.65 -15.10
C LEU A 200 -19.67 -12.29 -15.60
N THR A 201 -20.53 -11.64 -14.81
CA THR A 201 -21.01 -10.26 -15.10
C THR A 201 -19.85 -9.24 -15.08
N PRO A 202 -19.96 -8.07 -15.74
CA PRO A 202 -18.86 -7.11 -15.82
C PRO A 202 -18.24 -6.72 -14.46
N PRO A 203 -19.02 -6.46 -13.39
CA PRO A 203 -18.45 -6.16 -12.07
C PRO A 203 -17.67 -7.32 -11.43
N LEU A 204 -18.11 -8.56 -11.67
CA LEU A 204 -17.41 -9.76 -11.19
C LEU A 204 -16.14 -10.03 -12.02
N GLY A 205 -16.19 -9.74 -13.33
CA GLY A 205 -15.05 -9.88 -14.22
C GLY A 205 -13.91 -8.94 -13.88
N GLU A 206 -14.20 -7.66 -13.64
CA GLU A 206 -13.16 -6.69 -13.24
C GLU A 206 -12.52 -7.08 -11.90
N ARG A 207 -13.34 -7.52 -10.94
CA ARG A 207 -12.87 -7.97 -9.63
C ARG A 207 -11.97 -9.19 -9.73
N LEU A 208 -12.33 -10.15 -10.58
CA LEU A 208 -11.54 -11.35 -10.80
C LEU A 208 -10.24 -11.04 -11.55
N LEU A 209 -10.24 -10.11 -12.52
CA LEU A 209 -9.00 -9.64 -13.16
C LEU A 209 -8.04 -9.06 -12.12
N ARG A 210 -8.51 -8.15 -11.24
CA ARG A 210 -7.67 -7.61 -10.15
C ARG A 210 -7.12 -8.72 -9.25
N MET A 211 -7.94 -9.73 -8.93
CA MET A 211 -7.51 -10.86 -8.09
C MET A 211 -6.41 -11.72 -8.75
N VAL A 212 -6.41 -11.79 -10.08
CA VAL A 212 -5.46 -12.58 -10.89
C VAL A 212 -4.19 -11.80 -11.23
N THR A 213 -4.31 -10.55 -11.67
CA THR A 213 -3.22 -9.77 -12.26
C THR A 213 -2.71 -8.66 -11.36
N GLY A 214 -3.39 -8.35 -10.26
CA GLY A 214 -3.16 -7.14 -9.46
C GLY A 214 -3.69 -5.86 -10.13
N ASP A 215 -3.96 -5.89 -11.44
CA ASP A 215 -4.42 -4.76 -12.23
C ASP A 215 -5.37 -5.20 -13.36
N ALA A 216 -6.65 -4.82 -13.26
CA ALA A 216 -7.66 -5.07 -14.31
C ALA A 216 -7.58 -4.09 -15.50
N VAL A 217 -6.70 -3.09 -15.43
CA VAL A 217 -6.53 -2.09 -16.48
C VAL A 217 -5.73 -2.69 -17.63
N GLN A 218 -4.65 -3.43 -17.37
CA GLN A 218 -3.75 -3.94 -18.41
C GLN A 218 -4.12 -5.31 -18.99
N HIS A 219 -5.12 -6.00 -18.45
CA HIS A 219 -5.47 -7.36 -18.87
C HIS A 219 -6.96 -7.49 -19.17
N THR A 220 -7.31 -8.44 -20.04
CA THR A 220 -8.69 -8.78 -20.38
C THR A 220 -8.86 -10.29 -20.44
N PHE A 221 -10.11 -10.75 -20.45
CA PHE A 221 -10.44 -12.14 -20.64
C PHE A 221 -10.71 -12.47 -22.10
N THR A 222 -10.25 -13.64 -22.53
CA THR A 222 -10.68 -14.28 -23.78
C THR A 222 -11.36 -15.59 -23.43
N LEU A 223 -12.63 -15.74 -23.81
CA LEU A 223 -13.40 -16.97 -23.52
C LEU A 223 -12.85 -18.14 -24.35
N LEU A 224 -12.36 -19.18 -23.66
CA LEU A 224 -11.89 -20.43 -24.27
C LEU A 224 -13.00 -21.47 -24.34
N HIS A 225 -13.70 -21.68 -23.23
CA HIS A 225 -14.73 -22.71 -23.11
C HIS A 225 -15.93 -22.18 -22.31
N ARG A 226 -17.15 -22.49 -22.75
CA ARG A 226 -18.38 -22.34 -21.96
C ARG A 226 -19.17 -23.64 -22.06
N ALA A 227 -19.53 -24.22 -20.93
CA ALA A 227 -20.18 -25.53 -20.90
C ALA A 227 -21.53 -25.55 -21.64
N SER A 228 -22.35 -24.50 -21.48
CA SER A 228 -23.62 -24.37 -22.23
C SER A 228 -23.45 -24.17 -23.75
N ARG A 229 -22.27 -23.72 -24.22
CA ARG A 229 -21.94 -23.51 -25.64
C ARG A 229 -21.25 -24.73 -26.25
N ASP A 230 -20.27 -25.26 -25.54
CA ASP A 230 -19.28 -26.21 -26.05
C ASP A 230 -19.48 -27.64 -25.53
N GLY A 231 -20.30 -27.82 -24.48
CA GLY A 231 -20.59 -29.10 -23.84
C GLY A 231 -19.98 -29.23 -22.44
N PHE A 232 -20.63 -30.01 -21.58
CA PHE A 232 -20.25 -30.22 -20.16
C PHE A 232 -19.23 -31.37 -19.95
N GLY A 233 -18.78 -32.02 -21.02
CA GLY A 233 -17.86 -33.16 -20.98
C GLY A 233 -16.38 -32.76 -20.93
N ALA A 234 -15.55 -33.62 -20.35
CA ALA A 234 -14.09 -33.46 -20.31
C ALA A 234 -13.45 -33.42 -21.72
N ASP A 235 -14.06 -34.09 -22.70
CA ASP A 235 -13.64 -34.09 -24.09
C ASP A 235 -13.72 -32.68 -24.71
N ALA A 236 -14.82 -31.97 -24.51
CA ALA A 236 -15.00 -30.59 -24.97
C ALA A 236 -14.07 -29.60 -24.25
N PHE A 237 -13.87 -29.79 -22.94
CA PHE A 237 -12.91 -29.02 -22.17
C PHE A 237 -11.48 -29.18 -22.71
N HIS A 238 -11.02 -30.42 -22.85
CA HIS A 238 -9.66 -30.71 -23.29
C HIS A 238 -9.41 -30.29 -24.75
N ALA A 239 -10.42 -30.33 -25.61
CA ALA A 239 -10.32 -29.81 -26.97
C ALA A 239 -10.05 -28.30 -27.01
N ASN A 240 -10.66 -27.52 -26.09
CA ASN A 240 -10.59 -26.06 -26.10
C ASN A 240 -9.48 -25.49 -25.21
N CYS A 241 -9.11 -26.18 -24.13
CA CYS A 241 -8.28 -25.61 -23.06
C CYS A 241 -6.88 -26.20 -22.93
N ASN A 242 -6.58 -27.37 -23.53
CA ASN A 242 -5.25 -27.96 -23.43
C ASN A 242 -4.17 -27.05 -24.05
N GLY A 243 -3.01 -26.98 -23.39
CA GLY A 243 -1.89 -26.11 -23.78
C GLY A 243 -2.02 -24.65 -23.34
N TRP A 244 -3.19 -24.21 -22.87
CA TRP A 244 -3.37 -22.88 -22.31
C TRP A 244 -2.97 -22.84 -20.83
N SER A 245 -2.10 -21.89 -20.48
CA SER A 245 -1.83 -21.45 -19.10
C SER A 245 -2.47 -20.09 -18.84
N ARG A 246 -2.39 -19.60 -17.59
CA ARG A 246 -3.00 -18.32 -17.15
C ARG A 246 -4.49 -18.27 -17.46
N THR A 247 -5.19 -19.35 -17.13
CA THR A 247 -6.63 -19.49 -17.35
C THR A 247 -7.40 -19.43 -16.03
N VAL A 248 -8.58 -18.86 -16.10
CA VAL A 248 -9.55 -18.79 -15.00
C VAL A 248 -10.70 -19.71 -15.34
N THR A 249 -10.98 -20.66 -14.45
CA THR A 249 -12.22 -21.44 -14.47
C THR A 249 -13.21 -20.81 -13.51
N VAL A 250 -14.41 -20.47 -13.97
CA VAL A 250 -15.50 -19.91 -13.15
C VAL A 250 -16.78 -20.73 -13.32
N ALA A 251 -17.43 -21.07 -12.22
CA ALA A 251 -18.67 -21.85 -12.20
C ALA A 251 -19.74 -21.12 -11.37
N LYS A 252 -21.00 -21.25 -11.77
CA LYS A 252 -22.16 -20.77 -11.02
C LYS A 252 -22.99 -21.95 -10.53
N SER A 253 -23.17 -22.08 -9.21
CA SER A 253 -24.03 -23.10 -8.63
C SER A 253 -25.51 -22.80 -8.87
N VAL A 254 -26.37 -23.84 -8.74
CA VAL A 254 -27.84 -23.67 -8.74
C VAL A 254 -28.34 -22.79 -7.60
N HIS A 255 -27.54 -22.63 -6.55
CA HIS A 255 -27.82 -21.74 -5.42
C HIS A 255 -27.28 -20.31 -5.63
N GLY A 256 -26.75 -20.00 -6.81
CA GLY A 256 -26.30 -18.66 -7.19
C GLY A 256 -24.91 -18.28 -6.67
N VAL A 257 -24.13 -19.24 -6.16
CA VAL A 257 -22.73 -19.02 -5.74
C VAL A 257 -21.82 -19.08 -6.97
N VAL A 258 -20.94 -18.08 -7.12
CA VAL A 258 -19.94 -17.96 -8.18
C VAL A 258 -18.56 -18.21 -7.60
N PHE A 259 -17.90 -19.26 -8.05
CA PHE A 259 -16.63 -19.76 -7.50
C PHE A 259 -15.78 -20.39 -8.60
N GLY A 260 -14.51 -20.67 -8.31
CA GLY A 260 -13.61 -21.17 -9.35
C GLY A 260 -12.15 -21.27 -8.93
N GLY A 261 -11.29 -21.40 -9.94
CA GLY A 261 -9.85 -21.52 -9.77
C GLY A 261 -9.07 -20.85 -10.88
N TYR A 262 -7.93 -20.26 -10.54
CA TYR A 262 -6.95 -19.72 -11.46
C TYR A 262 -5.77 -20.71 -11.58
N ALA A 263 -5.48 -21.11 -12.81
CA ALA A 263 -4.46 -22.11 -13.15
C ALA A 263 -3.02 -21.59 -13.07
N GLY A 264 -2.82 -20.27 -12.94
CA GLY A 264 -1.48 -19.69 -12.86
C GLY A 264 -0.63 -19.99 -14.09
N SER A 265 0.65 -20.22 -13.85
CA SER A 265 1.63 -20.67 -14.83
C SER A 265 1.40 -22.09 -15.36
N ALA A 266 0.55 -22.91 -14.73
CA ALA A 266 0.29 -24.27 -15.20
C ALA A 266 -0.60 -24.29 -16.45
N ALA A 267 -0.19 -25.09 -17.43
CA ALA A 267 -0.98 -25.35 -18.63
C ALA A 267 -1.84 -26.61 -18.47
N TRP A 268 -3.06 -26.60 -19.01
CA TRP A 268 -3.91 -27.78 -19.02
C TRP A 268 -3.37 -28.88 -19.95
N GLY A 269 -3.55 -30.14 -19.56
CA GLY A 269 -3.22 -31.30 -20.36
C GLY A 269 -4.11 -32.50 -20.02
N ASN A 270 -3.78 -33.67 -20.56
CA ASN A 270 -4.62 -34.88 -20.43
C ASN A 270 -3.84 -36.15 -20.03
N GLN A 271 -2.63 -35.98 -19.49
CA GLN A 271 -1.63 -37.07 -19.29
C GLN A 271 -1.74 -37.81 -17.94
N ASN A 272 -2.86 -37.68 -17.23
CA ASN A 272 -3.11 -38.26 -15.91
C ASN A 272 -1.99 -37.94 -14.88
N GLN A 273 -1.71 -36.66 -14.70
CA GLN A 273 -0.62 -36.19 -13.82
C GLN A 273 -0.97 -34.88 -13.12
N TYR A 274 -0.27 -34.62 -12.02
CA TYR A 274 -0.27 -33.31 -11.38
C TYR A 274 0.65 -32.34 -12.13
N VAL A 275 0.23 -31.08 -12.21
CA VAL A 275 1.00 -30.00 -12.84
C VAL A 275 1.28 -28.91 -11.80
N PRO A 276 2.56 -28.53 -11.62
CA PRO A 276 2.94 -27.54 -10.62
C PRO A 276 2.57 -26.11 -11.04
N SER A 277 2.17 -25.27 -10.09
CA SER A 277 2.06 -23.81 -10.26
C SER A 277 2.15 -23.10 -8.91
N GLU A 278 3.04 -22.11 -8.84
CA GLU A 278 3.26 -21.30 -7.63
C GLU A 278 2.21 -20.20 -7.46
N ASP A 279 1.61 -19.74 -8.56
CA ASP A 279 0.64 -18.65 -8.63
C ASP A 279 -0.82 -19.11 -8.80
N ALA A 280 -1.09 -20.42 -8.81
CA ALA A 280 -2.45 -20.95 -8.85
C ALA A 280 -3.18 -20.73 -7.50
N PHE A 281 -4.49 -20.48 -7.58
CA PHE A 281 -5.33 -20.28 -6.39
C PHE A 281 -6.80 -20.62 -6.68
N LEU A 282 -7.57 -20.92 -5.64
CA LEU A 282 -9.03 -21.05 -5.70
C LEU A 282 -9.70 -19.77 -5.21
N PHE A 283 -10.94 -19.53 -5.63
CA PHE A 283 -11.70 -18.34 -5.23
C PHE A 283 -13.20 -18.58 -5.10
N CYS A 284 -13.84 -17.74 -4.30
CA CYS A 284 -15.29 -17.53 -4.29
C CYS A 284 -15.57 -16.04 -4.47
N LEU A 285 -16.41 -15.65 -5.43
CA LEU A 285 -16.60 -14.23 -5.84
C LEU A 285 -17.87 -13.60 -5.28
N ALA A 286 -18.98 -14.33 -5.28
CA ALA A 286 -20.28 -13.81 -4.92
C ALA A 286 -21.28 -14.96 -4.70
N GLY A 287 -22.33 -14.71 -3.92
CA GLY A 287 -23.42 -15.66 -3.72
C GLY A 287 -24.06 -15.54 -2.34
N PRO A 288 -25.19 -16.22 -2.10
CA PRO A 288 -25.77 -16.30 -0.77
C PRO A 288 -24.76 -16.88 0.24
N GLY A 289 -24.53 -16.16 1.35
CA GLY A 289 -23.56 -16.57 2.38
C GLY A 289 -22.09 -16.20 2.08
N VAL A 290 -21.82 -15.47 1.00
CA VAL A 290 -20.47 -14.96 0.65
C VAL A 290 -20.43 -13.46 0.98
N PRO A 291 -19.95 -13.05 2.17
CA PRO A 291 -19.95 -11.64 2.59
C PRO A 291 -18.93 -10.80 1.81
N SER A 292 -17.84 -11.42 1.38
CA SER A 292 -16.77 -10.83 0.59
C SER A 292 -16.10 -11.90 -0.29
N PRO A 293 -15.50 -11.52 -1.43
CA PRO A 293 -14.71 -12.44 -2.23
C PRO A 293 -13.54 -13.02 -1.45
N SER A 294 -13.24 -14.29 -1.66
CA SER A 294 -12.15 -15.01 -0.98
C SER A 294 -11.18 -15.61 -1.99
N LYS A 295 -9.91 -15.65 -1.60
CA LYS A 295 -8.79 -16.24 -2.34
C LYS A 295 -8.12 -17.30 -1.44
N HIS A 296 -7.87 -18.48 -2.00
CA HIS A 296 -7.34 -19.64 -1.28
C HIS A 296 -6.08 -20.15 -2.00
N ARG A 297 -4.92 -19.99 -1.35
CA ARG A 297 -3.61 -20.37 -1.90
C ARG A 297 -3.16 -21.76 -1.43
N PRO A 298 -2.17 -22.39 -2.08
CA PRO A 298 -1.61 -23.64 -1.59
C PRO A 298 -1.02 -23.52 -0.18
N ARG A 299 -1.15 -24.57 0.65
CA ARG A 299 -0.91 -24.51 2.11
C ARG A 299 0.56 -24.48 2.53
N GLN A 300 1.45 -25.06 1.72
CA GLN A 300 2.86 -25.27 2.06
C GLN A 300 3.69 -25.27 0.77
N SER A 301 5.00 -25.02 0.88
CA SER A 301 5.93 -24.91 -0.26
C SER A 301 5.93 -26.12 -1.22
N GLN A 302 5.68 -27.33 -0.75
CA GLN A 302 5.57 -28.52 -1.62
C GLN A 302 4.16 -28.75 -2.20
N SER A 303 3.15 -28.02 -1.74
CA SER A 303 1.76 -28.15 -2.23
C SER A 303 1.59 -27.58 -3.63
N HIS A 304 2.41 -26.60 -4.03
CA HIS A 304 2.42 -26.05 -5.39
C HIS A 304 2.72 -27.10 -6.47
N ASN A 305 3.36 -28.22 -6.11
CA ASN A 305 3.61 -29.34 -7.03
C ASN A 305 2.33 -30.07 -7.49
N HIS A 306 1.21 -29.84 -6.80
CA HIS A 306 -0.06 -30.50 -7.05
C HIS A 306 -1.19 -29.49 -7.38
N ALA A 307 -0.83 -28.33 -7.95
CA ALA A 307 -1.76 -27.24 -8.22
C ALA A 307 -2.94 -27.66 -9.14
N LEU A 308 -2.64 -28.29 -10.27
CA LEU A 308 -3.66 -28.85 -11.17
C LEU A 308 -3.54 -30.37 -11.24
N PHE A 309 -4.65 -31.05 -11.51
CA PHE A 309 -4.65 -32.46 -11.91
C PHE A 309 -5.23 -32.61 -13.33
N CYS A 310 -4.39 -33.05 -14.25
CA CYS A 310 -4.69 -33.13 -15.68
C CYS A 310 -4.95 -34.58 -16.09
N ASN A 311 -6.21 -34.98 -16.30
CA ASN A 311 -6.62 -36.32 -16.71
C ASN A 311 -7.70 -36.24 -17.80
N ALA A 312 -7.54 -37.00 -18.89
CA ALA A 312 -8.43 -36.97 -20.06
C ALA A 312 -9.93 -37.21 -19.77
N GLY A 313 -10.28 -37.89 -18.67
CA GLY A 313 -11.66 -38.15 -18.27
C GLY A 313 -12.24 -37.12 -17.30
N TYR A 314 -11.46 -36.13 -16.88
CA TYR A 314 -11.84 -35.17 -15.83
C TYR A 314 -11.99 -33.77 -16.43
N GLY A 315 -12.95 -32.99 -15.92
CA GLY A 315 -13.01 -31.55 -16.20
C GLY A 315 -11.93 -30.79 -15.43
N PRO A 316 -12.01 -29.44 -15.39
CA PRO A 316 -11.08 -28.61 -14.62
C PRO A 316 -10.96 -29.11 -13.18
N THR A 317 -9.73 -29.46 -12.79
CA THR A 317 -9.44 -30.07 -11.49
C THR A 317 -8.20 -29.42 -10.87
N PHE A 318 -8.35 -28.94 -9.65
CA PHE A 318 -7.35 -28.23 -8.86
C PHE A 318 -7.05 -28.99 -7.56
N GLY A 319 -5.78 -29.11 -7.23
CA GLY A 319 -5.29 -29.67 -5.97
C GLY A 319 -5.20 -31.20 -5.96
N CYS A 320 -4.26 -31.72 -5.17
CA CYS A 320 -4.30 -33.10 -4.70
C CYS A 320 -5.58 -33.35 -3.89
N GLY A 321 -6.18 -34.54 -4.00
CA GLY A 321 -7.45 -34.82 -3.32
C GLY A 321 -8.68 -34.08 -3.89
N HIS A 322 -8.53 -33.39 -5.03
CA HIS A 322 -9.59 -32.70 -5.77
C HIS A 322 -10.26 -31.57 -4.95
N ASP A 323 -9.43 -30.64 -4.46
CA ASP A 323 -9.89 -29.48 -3.68
C ASP A 323 -10.96 -28.64 -4.42
N LEU A 324 -10.86 -28.55 -5.75
CA LEU A 324 -11.95 -28.17 -6.63
C LEU A 324 -11.93 -29.06 -7.86
N GLN A 325 -13.05 -29.69 -8.16
CA GLN A 325 -13.23 -30.45 -9.39
C GLN A 325 -14.60 -30.15 -9.99
N ILE A 326 -14.63 -29.84 -11.28
CA ILE A 326 -15.85 -29.86 -12.08
C ILE A 326 -15.91 -31.23 -12.75
N ALA A 327 -16.90 -32.05 -12.35
CA ALA A 327 -17.07 -33.40 -12.87
C ALA A 327 -17.44 -33.36 -14.35
N SER A 328 -16.89 -34.30 -15.12
CA SER A 328 -17.28 -34.51 -16.52
C SER A 328 -18.74 -34.98 -16.55
N GLY A 329 -19.64 -34.12 -17.04
CA GLY A 329 -21.05 -34.44 -17.13
C GLY A 329 -21.39 -35.24 -18.40
N THR A 330 -22.31 -36.18 -18.30
CA THR A 330 -22.99 -36.79 -19.45
C THR A 330 -24.40 -36.20 -19.57
N GLY A 331 -24.51 -34.90 -19.93
CA GLY A 331 -25.80 -34.20 -20.03
C GLY A 331 -25.70 -32.68 -19.80
N PRO A 332 -26.85 -31.96 -19.71
CA PRO A 332 -26.90 -30.49 -19.59
C PRO A 332 -26.60 -29.98 -18.17
N SER A 333 -25.97 -30.80 -17.33
CA SER A 333 -25.64 -30.44 -15.96
C SER A 333 -24.32 -31.11 -15.58
N ALA A 334 -23.51 -30.34 -14.86
CA ALA A 334 -22.31 -30.83 -14.21
C ALA A 334 -22.46 -30.63 -12.69
N THR A 335 -21.61 -31.32 -11.94
CA THR A 335 -21.48 -31.13 -10.50
C THR A 335 -20.07 -30.64 -10.20
N ALA A 336 -19.96 -29.67 -9.31
CA ALA A 336 -18.68 -29.29 -8.73
C ALA A 336 -18.54 -29.92 -7.35
N SER A 337 -17.40 -30.55 -7.08
CA SER A 337 -17.01 -31.00 -5.76
C SER A 337 -15.86 -30.14 -5.25
N THR A 338 -15.92 -29.78 -3.97
CA THR A 338 -14.93 -28.95 -3.29
C THR A 338 -14.56 -29.63 -1.98
N ASN A 339 -13.27 -29.78 -1.74
CA ASN A 339 -12.73 -30.49 -0.60
C ASN A 339 -11.46 -29.80 -0.10
N LEU A 340 -11.61 -28.53 0.32
CA LEU A 340 -10.46 -27.69 0.65
C LEU A 340 -9.68 -28.27 1.83
N GLY A 341 -8.37 -28.05 1.83
CA GLY A 341 -7.50 -28.60 2.84
C GLY A 341 -6.78 -29.89 2.42
N ASN A 342 -6.45 -30.06 1.14
CA ASN A 342 -5.36 -30.95 0.70
C ASN A 342 -4.19 -30.16 0.09
N THR A 343 -4.42 -29.44 -1.00
CA THR A 343 -3.45 -28.52 -1.62
C THR A 343 -3.71 -27.08 -1.22
N TYR A 344 -4.93 -26.59 -1.38
CA TYR A 344 -5.37 -25.22 -1.13
C TYR A 344 -5.89 -25.04 0.31
N SER A 345 -5.60 -23.89 0.91
CA SER A 345 -5.88 -23.57 2.31
C SER A 345 -7.33 -23.15 2.56
N LEU A 346 -7.81 -23.42 3.78
CA LEU A 346 -9.09 -22.91 4.28
C LEU A 346 -9.00 -21.46 4.80
N GLN A 347 -7.80 -20.88 4.89
CA GLN A 347 -7.60 -19.52 5.37
C GLN A 347 -7.85 -18.53 4.21
N SER A 348 -9.02 -17.89 4.24
CA SER A 348 -9.25 -16.63 3.56
C SER A 348 -8.67 -15.52 4.43
N GLU A 349 -7.82 -14.67 3.86
CA GLU A 349 -7.13 -13.58 4.57
C GLU A 349 -8.06 -12.46 5.06
N LEU A 350 -9.38 -12.56 4.82
CA LEU A 350 -10.34 -11.46 5.02
C LEU A 350 -11.73 -11.89 5.54
N SER A 351 -11.89 -13.01 6.26
CA SER A 351 -13.23 -13.33 6.80
C SER A 351 -13.24 -13.98 8.19
N HIS A 352 -13.98 -13.37 9.12
CA HIS A 352 -14.38 -13.94 10.42
C HIS A 352 -15.42 -15.10 10.30
N VAL A 353 -15.65 -15.62 9.10
CA VAL A 353 -16.58 -16.73 8.83
C VAL A 353 -15.78 -17.91 8.29
N ARG A 354 -15.67 -18.98 9.09
CA ARG A 354 -15.07 -20.25 8.65
C ARG A 354 -16.03 -20.96 7.68
N LEU A 355 -15.90 -20.69 6.38
CA LEU A 355 -16.48 -21.58 5.37
C LEU A 355 -15.64 -22.87 5.33
N ALA A 356 -16.30 -24.03 5.47
CA ALA A 356 -15.63 -25.33 5.44
C ALA A 356 -15.19 -25.75 4.02
N ASN A 357 -15.76 -25.13 2.97
CA ASN A 357 -15.52 -25.38 1.54
C ASN A 357 -15.94 -24.14 0.71
N LEU A 358 -15.63 -24.09 -0.60
CA LEU A 358 -16.07 -22.99 -1.49
C LEU A 358 -17.60 -22.95 -1.67
N VAL A 359 -18.25 -24.09 -1.47
CA VAL A 359 -19.71 -24.27 -1.51
C VAL A 359 -20.15 -25.22 -0.39
N ASP A 360 -21.35 -24.99 0.15
CA ASP A 360 -22.01 -25.84 1.14
C ASP A 360 -23.38 -26.26 0.59
N PRO A 361 -23.68 -27.56 0.40
CA PRO A 361 -22.82 -28.73 0.66
C PRO A 361 -21.59 -28.81 -0.27
N PRO A 362 -20.54 -29.58 0.09
CA PRO A 362 -19.26 -29.67 -0.65
C PRO A 362 -19.38 -30.24 -2.07
N THR A 363 -20.54 -30.79 -2.42
CA THR A 363 -20.87 -31.17 -3.80
C THR A 363 -22.14 -30.46 -4.21
N VAL A 364 -22.08 -29.69 -5.29
CA VAL A 364 -23.18 -28.85 -5.76
C VAL A 364 -23.40 -29.00 -7.26
N ALA A 365 -24.66 -28.94 -7.70
CA ALA A 365 -24.97 -28.82 -9.12
C ALA A 365 -24.59 -27.43 -9.63
N ILE A 366 -24.01 -27.36 -10.82
CA ILE A 366 -23.66 -26.10 -11.48
C ILE A 366 -24.61 -25.83 -12.66
N VAL A 367 -25.01 -24.56 -12.78
CA VAL A 367 -25.87 -24.04 -13.85
C VAL A 367 -25.07 -23.92 -15.14
N ASP A 368 -23.86 -23.36 -15.05
CA ASP A 368 -22.93 -23.20 -16.17
C ASP A 368 -21.52 -22.96 -15.62
N TRP A 369 -20.51 -23.18 -16.46
CA TRP A 369 -19.11 -22.87 -16.15
C TRP A 369 -18.32 -22.48 -17.39
N GLU A 370 -17.32 -21.62 -17.19
CA GLU A 370 -16.52 -21.00 -18.23
C GLU A 370 -15.03 -21.12 -17.91
N VAL A 371 -14.21 -21.22 -18.96
CA VAL A 371 -12.75 -21.10 -18.89
C VAL A 371 -12.34 -19.91 -19.74
N LEU A 372 -11.65 -18.95 -19.13
CA LEU A 372 -11.21 -17.72 -19.77
C LEU A 372 -9.68 -17.61 -19.68
N ALA A 373 -9.02 -17.32 -20.80
CA ALA A 373 -7.61 -16.95 -20.82
C ALA A 373 -7.44 -15.51 -20.36
N VAL A 374 -6.45 -15.26 -19.51
CA VAL A 374 -6.06 -13.91 -19.09
C VAL A 374 -4.99 -13.43 -20.06
N VAL A 375 -5.30 -12.40 -20.84
CA VAL A 375 -4.40 -11.88 -21.88
C VAL A 375 -4.13 -10.38 -21.66
N PRO A 376 -2.93 -9.87 -21.98
CA PRO A 376 -2.67 -8.43 -21.95
C PRO A 376 -3.59 -7.69 -22.93
N LYS A 377 -4.09 -6.52 -22.54
CA LYS A 377 -4.74 -5.61 -23.47
C LYS A 377 -3.68 -5.11 -24.45
N PRO A 378 -3.97 -5.13 -25.76
CA PRO A 378 -2.99 -4.72 -26.76
C PRO A 378 -2.62 -3.23 -26.58
N SER A 379 -1.32 -2.92 -26.58
CA SER A 379 -0.83 -1.54 -26.44
C SER A 379 -1.09 -0.73 -27.71
N LEU A 380 -1.21 0.60 -27.58
CA LEU A 380 -1.38 1.50 -28.72
C LEU A 380 -0.26 1.30 -29.76
N ASP A 381 0.99 1.14 -29.33
CA ASP A 381 2.13 0.88 -30.22
C ASP A 381 2.07 -0.50 -30.90
N SER A 382 1.54 -1.53 -30.21
CA SER A 382 1.36 -2.86 -30.79
C SER A 382 0.24 -2.85 -31.86
N LEU A 383 -0.87 -2.16 -31.58
CA LEU A 383 -1.97 -1.97 -32.54
C LEU A 383 -1.55 -1.10 -33.72
N LEU A 384 -0.79 -0.02 -33.48
CA LEU A 384 -0.26 0.85 -34.53
C LEU A 384 0.82 0.15 -35.36
N GLY A 385 1.65 -0.69 -34.75
CA GLY A 385 2.63 -1.53 -35.45
C GLY A 385 1.96 -2.58 -36.33
N ALA A 386 0.93 -3.25 -35.83
CA ALA A 386 0.11 -4.19 -36.62
C ALA A 386 -0.60 -3.48 -37.77
N ALA A 387 -1.20 -2.31 -37.51
CA ALA A 387 -1.85 -1.47 -38.51
C ALA A 387 -0.87 -0.97 -39.59
N ALA A 388 0.34 -0.54 -39.21
CA ALA A 388 1.37 -0.10 -40.14
C ALA A 388 1.88 -1.25 -41.03
N THR A 389 1.97 -2.46 -40.47
CA THR A 389 2.34 -3.67 -41.21
C THR A 389 1.29 -4.02 -42.26
N VAL A 390 0.00 -3.89 -41.92
CA VAL A 390 -1.13 -4.08 -42.85
C VAL A 390 -1.19 -2.96 -43.90
N ALA A 391 -0.94 -1.70 -43.52
CA ALA A 391 -0.89 -0.56 -44.45
C ALA A 391 0.21 -0.69 -45.51
N GLY A 392 1.39 -1.21 -45.12
CA GLY A 392 2.50 -1.47 -46.04
C GLY A 392 2.20 -2.56 -47.09
N GLN A 393 1.23 -3.44 -46.81
CA GLN A 393 0.81 -4.51 -47.72
C GLN A 393 -0.35 -4.11 -48.64
N CYS A 394 -1.11 -3.06 -48.31
CA CYS A 394 -2.29 -2.60 -49.08
C CYS A 394 -2.41 -1.05 -49.08
N PRO A 395 -1.91 -0.35 -50.13
CA PRO A 395 -1.90 1.11 -50.19
C PRO A 395 -3.28 1.78 -50.18
N GLN A 396 -4.32 1.04 -50.57
CA GLN A 396 -5.71 1.54 -50.65
C GLN A 396 -6.37 1.73 -49.27
N VAL A 397 -5.77 1.20 -48.20
CA VAL A 397 -6.32 1.19 -46.82
C VAL A 397 -5.70 2.28 -45.93
N ALA A 398 -4.70 3.01 -46.43
CA ALA A 398 -3.91 3.98 -45.66
C ALA A 398 -4.74 5.15 -45.10
N ASP A 399 -5.68 5.68 -45.87
CA ASP A 399 -6.54 6.80 -45.45
C ASP A 399 -7.54 6.39 -44.35
N VAL A 400 -8.05 5.16 -44.40
CA VAL A 400 -8.95 4.61 -43.38
C VAL A 400 -8.19 4.38 -42.08
N LEU A 401 -6.98 3.80 -42.16
CA LEU A 401 -6.11 3.59 -40.99
C LEU A 401 -5.70 4.91 -40.33
N GLN A 402 -5.50 5.99 -41.10
CA GLN A 402 -5.16 7.28 -40.54
C GLN A 402 -6.35 7.96 -39.82
N LYS A 403 -7.58 7.76 -40.30
CA LYS A 403 -8.80 8.17 -39.60
C LYS A 403 -9.05 7.36 -38.33
N VAL A 404 -8.80 6.05 -38.36
CA VAL A 404 -8.88 5.20 -37.16
C VAL A 404 -7.83 5.63 -36.14
N LYS A 405 -6.60 5.94 -36.58
CA LYS A 405 -5.52 6.46 -35.71
C LYS A 405 -5.91 7.78 -35.03
N SER A 406 -6.49 8.74 -35.74
CA SER A 406 -6.89 10.02 -35.14
C SER A 406 -8.05 9.87 -34.16
N LEU A 407 -9.02 9.00 -34.45
CA LEU A 407 -10.13 8.68 -33.55
C LEU A 407 -9.65 7.95 -32.29
N MET A 408 -8.69 7.02 -32.42
CA MET A 408 -8.07 6.35 -31.27
C MET A 408 -7.35 7.36 -30.37
N VAL A 409 -6.53 8.26 -30.93
CA VAL A 409 -5.82 9.30 -30.16
C VAL A 409 -6.80 10.22 -29.41
N ALA A 410 -7.88 10.66 -30.05
CA ALA A 410 -8.90 11.49 -29.40
C ALA A 410 -9.62 10.75 -28.26
N ALA A 411 -9.90 9.47 -28.45
CA ALA A 411 -10.63 8.67 -27.46
C ALA A 411 -9.73 8.21 -26.28
N PHE A 412 -8.42 8.02 -26.50
CA PHE A 412 -7.44 7.90 -25.41
C PHE A 412 -7.27 9.21 -24.62
N ALA A 413 -7.38 10.38 -25.27
CA ALA A 413 -7.36 11.66 -24.56
C ALA A 413 -8.60 11.85 -23.65
N GLU A 414 -9.80 11.49 -24.12
CA GLU A 414 -11.02 11.48 -23.28
C GLU A 414 -10.93 10.46 -22.12
N ASP A 415 -10.34 9.29 -22.35
CA ASP A 415 -10.05 8.28 -21.31
C ASP A 415 -9.09 8.83 -20.24
N THR A 416 -8.04 9.55 -20.64
CA THR A 416 -7.08 10.16 -19.72
C THR A 416 -7.73 11.24 -18.85
N ALA A 417 -8.59 12.08 -19.43
CA ALA A 417 -9.35 13.09 -18.71
C ALA A 417 -10.38 12.47 -17.74
N SER A 418 -11.03 11.38 -18.16
CA SER A 418 -12.02 10.70 -17.31
C SER A 418 -11.35 9.94 -16.16
N ARG A 419 -10.15 9.36 -16.36
CA ARG A 419 -9.29 8.82 -15.29
C ARG A 419 -8.84 9.89 -14.30
N ALA A 420 -8.46 11.07 -14.78
CA ALA A 420 -8.07 12.19 -13.93
C ALA A 420 -9.23 12.62 -13.02
N ARG A 421 -10.43 12.80 -13.59
CA ARG A 421 -11.65 13.12 -12.83
C ARG A 421 -12.03 12.02 -11.84
N TRP A 422 -11.90 10.74 -12.22
CA TRP A 422 -12.15 9.63 -11.29
C TRP A 422 -11.14 9.58 -10.14
N LYS A 423 -9.85 9.83 -10.40
CA LYS A 423 -8.82 9.94 -9.35
C LYS A 423 -9.12 11.08 -8.39
N GLU A 424 -9.53 12.23 -8.92
CA GLU A 424 -9.94 13.40 -8.12
C GLU A 424 -11.14 13.07 -7.22
N LEU A 425 -12.21 12.49 -7.78
CA LEU A 425 -13.41 12.11 -7.02
C LEU A 425 -13.11 11.03 -5.99
N LYS A 426 -12.24 10.07 -6.31
CA LYS A 426 -11.82 9.02 -5.36
C LYS A 426 -11.07 9.63 -4.20
N SER A 427 -10.11 10.51 -4.48
CA SER A 427 -9.37 11.24 -3.46
C SER A 427 -10.30 12.07 -2.57
N LYS A 428 -11.29 12.77 -3.14
CA LYS A 428 -12.31 13.51 -2.38
C LYS A 428 -13.13 12.61 -1.47
N ARG A 429 -13.57 11.44 -1.96
CA ARG A 429 -14.31 10.45 -1.18
C ARG A 429 -13.47 9.88 -0.04
N ASP A 430 -12.26 9.42 -0.34
CA ASP A 430 -11.37 8.81 0.66
C ASP A 430 -11.01 9.84 1.76
N ASN A 431 -10.80 11.11 1.36
CA ASN A 431 -10.64 12.23 2.31
C ASN A 431 -11.89 12.47 3.16
N PHE A 432 -13.08 12.40 2.57
CA PHE A 432 -14.35 12.54 3.28
C PHE A 432 -14.58 11.39 4.27
N GLU A 433 -14.31 10.14 3.89
CA GLU A 433 -14.40 8.98 4.78
C GLU A 433 -13.43 9.09 5.96
N ARG A 434 -12.20 9.58 5.71
CA ARG A 434 -11.24 9.88 6.77
C ARG A 434 -11.74 10.99 7.70
N ASP A 435 -12.41 12.02 7.18
CA ASP A 435 -12.97 13.10 8.01
C ASP A 435 -14.13 12.61 8.88
N VAL A 436 -15.03 11.80 8.32
CA VAL A 436 -16.11 11.17 9.08
C VAL A 436 -15.56 10.23 10.15
N SER A 437 -14.52 9.45 9.83
CA SER A 437 -13.87 8.55 10.78
C SER A 437 -13.19 9.32 11.91
N PHE A 438 -12.47 10.41 11.58
CA PHE A 438 -11.91 11.31 12.56
C PHE A 438 -12.97 11.91 13.49
N LEU A 439 -14.06 12.47 12.93
CA LEU A 439 -15.14 13.06 13.72
C LEU A 439 -15.81 12.02 14.62
N ARG A 440 -16.01 10.79 14.16
CA ARG A 440 -16.53 9.69 14.99
C ARG A 440 -15.57 9.33 16.12
N ALA A 441 -14.29 9.16 15.82
CA ALA A 441 -13.28 8.81 16.82
C ALA A 441 -13.11 9.92 17.87
N PHE A 442 -13.16 11.18 17.43
CA PHE A 442 -12.98 12.35 18.28
C PHE A 442 -14.23 12.67 19.12
N LEU A 443 -15.43 12.62 18.54
CA LEU A 443 -16.70 12.90 19.23
C LEU A 443 -17.28 11.68 19.97
N ASP A 444 -16.75 10.48 19.72
CA ASP A 444 -17.15 9.19 20.33
C ASP A 444 -18.66 8.95 20.33
N MET A 445 -19.25 8.96 19.14
CA MET A 445 -20.70 8.81 18.93
C MET A 445 -21.26 7.42 19.33
N ASP A 446 -20.41 6.47 19.76
CA ASP A 446 -20.77 5.09 20.12
C ASP A 446 -20.94 4.86 21.65
N GLY A 447 -20.74 5.90 22.48
CA GLY A 447 -21.44 6.03 23.76
C GLY A 447 -20.85 5.36 25.01
N GLN A 448 -19.60 4.87 25.02
CA GLN A 448 -18.97 4.31 26.24
C GLN A 448 -17.47 4.65 26.42
N ALA A 449 -16.81 5.36 25.50
CA ALA A 449 -15.34 5.45 25.48
C ALA A 449 -14.74 6.82 25.92
N HIS A 450 -15.58 7.83 26.21
CA HIS A 450 -15.17 9.18 26.66
C HIS A 450 -15.05 9.38 28.17
N GLU A 451 -15.15 8.35 29.01
CA GLU A 451 -14.86 8.52 30.43
C GLU A 451 -13.43 9.06 30.61
N LEU A 452 -13.29 10.26 31.15
CA LEU A 452 -12.01 10.90 31.39
C LEU A 452 -11.33 10.20 32.57
N ILE A 453 -10.19 9.59 32.31
CA ILE A 453 -9.37 8.91 33.29
C ILE A 453 -8.14 9.77 33.56
N ARG A 454 -8.03 10.21 34.81
CA ARG A 454 -6.80 10.81 35.32
C ARG A 454 -5.87 9.70 35.80
N ILE A 455 -4.64 9.72 35.34
CA ILE A 455 -3.59 8.77 35.73
C ILE A 455 -2.39 9.54 36.30
N ASN A 456 -1.70 8.94 37.25
CA ASN A 456 -0.46 9.44 37.82
C ASN A 456 0.65 8.45 37.48
N VAL A 457 1.50 8.79 36.52
CA VAL A 457 2.57 7.92 36.04
C VAL A 457 3.87 8.35 36.69
N GLY A 458 4.35 7.60 37.69
CA GLY A 458 5.60 7.91 38.38
C GLY A 458 5.69 9.34 38.93
N GLY A 459 4.57 9.92 39.37
CA GLY A 459 4.48 11.29 39.90
C GLY A 459 4.03 12.36 38.90
N LYS A 460 3.88 12.02 37.61
CA LYS A 460 3.36 12.95 36.59
C LYS A 460 1.88 12.68 36.33
N ALA A 461 1.04 13.66 36.63
CA ALA A 461 -0.37 13.62 36.29
C ALA A 461 -0.57 13.74 34.77
N MET A 462 -1.39 12.86 34.21
CA MET A 462 -1.84 12.86 32.83
C MET A 462 -3.35 12.59 32.81
N THR A 463 -4.06 13.08 31.79
CA THR A 463 -5.47 12.74 31.60
C THR A 463 -5.70 12.30 30.17
N THR A 464 -6.46 11.24 30.01
CA THR A 464 -6.85 10.67 28.73
C THR A 464 -8.24 10.07 28.88
N THR A 465 -8.75 9.44 27.84
CA THR A 465 -10.03 8.74 27.89
C THR A 465 -9.84 7.24 28.14
N ARG A 466 -10.85 6.59 28.71
CA ARG A 466 -10.85 5.13 28.88
C ARG A 466 -10.68 4.40 27.54
N GLY A 467 -11.29 4.92 26.47
CA GLY A 467 -11.12 4.37 25.11
C GLY A 467 -9.67 4.32 24.66
N THR A 468 -8.90 5.39 24.93
CA THR A 468 -7.47 5.45 24.58
C THR A 468 -6.66 4.40 25.35
N LEU A 469 -6.93 4.18 26.63
CA LEU A 469 -6.20 3.19 27.45
C LEU A 469 -6.62 1.74 27.18
N THR A 470 -7.80 1.51 26.60
CA THR A 470 -8.38 0.17 26.37
C THR A 470 -8.36 -0.27 24.91
N GLN A 471 -7.71 0.50 24.04
CA GLN A 471 -7.70 0.30 22.59
C GLN A 471 -7.19 -1.09 22.17
N PHE A 472 -6.23 -1.67 22.89
CA PHE A 472 -5.62 -2.96 22.56
C PHE A 472 -6.06 -4.05 23.55
N PRO A 473 -7.05 -4.89 23.19
CA PRO A 473 -7.49 -6.00 24.02
C PRO A 473 -6.32 -6.96 24.29
N GLY A 474 -6.08 -7.29 25.56
CA GLY A 474 -4.96 -8.13 25.97
C GLY A 474 -3.77 -7.37 26.56
N SER A 475 -3.68 -6.05 26.33
CA SER A 475 -2.71 -5.21 27.02
C SER A 475 -3.03 -5.07 28.52
N LEU A 476 -2.01 -4.83 29.33
CA LEU A 476 -2.18 -4.58 30.77
C LEU A 476 -2.99 -3.30 31.02
N LEU A 477 -2.87 -2.30 30.14
CA LEU A 477 -3.70 -1.09 30.20
C LEU A 477 -5.17 -1.42 29.95
N ALA A 478 -5.50 -2.22 28.93
CA ALA A 478 -6.87 -2.64 28.70
C ALA A 478 -7.44 -3.50 29.84
N SER A 479 -6.60 -4.32 30.48
CA SER A 479 -7.00 -5.07 31.68
C SER A 479 -7.23 -4.15 32.89
N LYS A 480 -6.34 -3.17 33.12
CA LYS A 480 -6.42 -2.25 34.26
C LYS A 480 -7.52 -1.21 34.11
N PHE A 481 -7.86 -0.79 32.90
CA PHE A 481 -8.85 0.24 32.62
C PHE A 481 -10.10 -0.28 31.90
N GLY A 482 -10.24 -1.60 31.77
CA GLY A 482 -11.39 -2.23 31.11
C GLY A 482 -12.70 -2.13 31.90
N PRO A 483 -13.84 -2.51 31.30
CA PRO A 483 -15.18 -2.36 31.91
C PRO A 483 -15.41 -3.22 33.17
N LYS A 484 -14.58 -4.25 33.39
CA LYS A 484 -14.63 -5.09 34.59
C LYS A 484 -13.89 -4.50 35.78
N TRP A 485 -13.12 -3.43 35.57
CA TRP A 485 -12.34 -2.80 36.62
C TRP A 485 -13.12 -1.63 37.22
N SER A 486 -13.35 -1.70 38.53
CA SER A 486 -13.90 -0.61 39.33
C SER A 486 -12.78 0.07 40.12
N LEU A 487 -12.71 1.41 40.06
CA LEU A 487 -11.83 2.22 40.91
C LEU A 487 -11.94 1.78 42.38
N GLN A 488 -10.85 1.29 42.95
CA GLN A 488 -10.69 1.21 44.40
C GLN A 488 -10.05 2.52 44.86
N ASP A 489 -10.67 3.23 45.81
CA ASP A 489 -10.23 4.56 46.26
C ASP A 489 -8.75 4.58 46.74
N GLU A 490 -8.23 3.42 47.17
CA GLU A 490 -6.86 3.23 47.66
C GLU A 490 -5.76 3.22 46.58
N GLU A 491 -6.11 3.15 45.28
CA GLU A 491 -5.12 3.15 44.18
C GLU A 491 -4.85 4.54 43.57
N THR A 492 -5.48 5.60 44.09
CA THR A 492 -5.35 6.95 43.53
C THR A 492 -4.28 7.77 44.25
N VAL A 493 -3.40 8.41 43.49
CA VAL A 493 -2.39 9.36 43.95
C VAL A 493 -2.65 10.68 43.23
N ASP A 494 -2.85 11.76 44.00
CA ASP A 494 -3.22 13.10 43.48
C ASP A 494 -4.49 13.09 42.60
N GLY A 495 -5.46 12.26 42.97
CA GLY A 495 -6.73 12.10 42.28
C GLY A 495 -6.64 11.39 40.92
N GLY A 496 -5.50 10.76 40.61
CA GLY A 496 -5.32 9.92 39.43
C GLY A 496 -4.91 8.50 39.78
N VAL A 497 -5.28 7.52 38.96
CA VAL A 497 -4.88 6.12 39.12
C VAL A 497 -3.37 6.00 38.97
N PHE A 498 -2.69 5.45 39.97
CA PHE A 498 -1.24 5.33 39.93
C PHE A 498 -0.78 4.25 38.94
N VAL A 499 0.23 4.60 38.14
CA VAL A 499 0.93 3.70 37.22
C VAL A 499 2.42 3.78 37.56
N ASP A 500 2.98 2.67 38.01
CA ASP A 500 4.38 2.56 38.38
C ASP A 500 5.27 2.43 37.14
N ALA A 501 5.46 3.54 36.42
CA ALA A 501 6.26 3.62 35.22
C ALA A 501 6.95 4.98 35.11
N SER A 502 8.01 5.04 34.29
CA SER A 502 8.63 6.32 33.93
C SER A 502 7.67 7.15 33.08
N ALA A 503 7.27 8.32 33.61
CA ALA A 503 6.45 9.29 32.91
C ALA A 503 6.97 9.66 31.51
N SER A 504 8.29 9.78 31.35
CA SER A 504 8.92 10.17 30.09
C SER A 504 8.73 9.11 29.02
N TYR A 505 8.90 7.84 29.37
CA TYR A 505 8.70 6.73 28.43
C TYR A 505 7.22 6.46 28.19
N PHE A 506 6.40 6.53 29.23
CA PHE A 506 4.96 6.37 29.10
C PHE A 506 4.30 7.47 28.26
N THR A 507 4.92 8.66 28.16
CA THR A 507 4.45 9.71 27.23
C THR A 507 4.45 9.22 25.78
N TYR A 508 5.46 8.46 25.34
CA TYR A 508 5.47 7.86 24.00
C TYR A 508 4.36 6.82 23.84
N VAL A 509 4.16 5.97 24.86
CA VAL A 509 3.07 4.98 24.86
C VAL A 509 1.71 5.66 24.75
N LEU A 510 1.47 6.70 25.55
CA LEU A 510 0.20 7.41 25.55
C LEU A 510 -0.03 8.18 24.25
N ASN A 511 1.01 8.79 23.66
CA ASN A 511 0.90 9.50 22.39
C ASN A 511 0.65 8.52 21.23
N PHE A 512 1.26 7.34 21.24
CA PHE A 512 0.94 6.27 20.31
C PHE A 512 -0.55 5.89 20.38
N LEU A 513 -1.07 5.62 21.60
CA LEU A 513 -2.49 5.28 21.79
C LEU A 513 -3.41 6.39 21.28
N ARG A 514 -3.12 7.65 21.60
CA ARG A 514 -3.91 8.81 21.14
C ARG A 514 -3.92 8.93 19.62
N LEU A 515 -2.75 8.85 18.99
CA LEU A 515 -2.63 8.96 17.54
C LEU A 515 -3.27 7.77 16.84
N THR A 516 -3.10 6.54 17.35
CA THR A 516 -3.67 5.33 16.74
C THR A 516 -5.19 5.39 16.78
N ARG A 517 -5.77 5.90 17.87
CA ARG A 517 -7.21 6.09 17.96
C ARG A 517 -7.75 7.14 16.97
N LEU A 518 -6.98 8.21 16.72
CA LEU A 518 -7.41 9.30 15.83
C LEU A 518 -7.15 9.01 14.34
N CYS A 519 -6.07 8.31 14.02
CA CYS A 519 -5.63 8.02 12.65
C CYS A 519 -6.11 6.65 12.14
N GLY A 520 -6.42 5.69 13.02
CA GLY A 520 -6.79 4.33 12.62
C GLY A 520 -5.60 3.50 12.14
N GLU A 521 -5.89 2.46 11.34
CA GLU A 521 -4.89 1.51 10.81
C GLU A 521 -3.89 2.16 9.82
N ASP A 522 -4.23 3.32 9.25
CA ASP A 522 -3.36 4.10 8.36
C ASP A 522 -2.28 4.93 9.10
N LEU A 523 -2.10 4.71 10.42
CA LEU A 523 -1.09 5.43 11.20
C LEU A 523 0.33 4.95 10.86
N ASP A 524 0.99 5.66 9.94
CA ASP A 524 2.42 5.49 9.64
C ASP A 524 3.27 6.30 10.64
N LEU A 525 3.43 5.76 11.85
CA LEU A 525 4.24 6.37 12.91
C LEU A 525 5.59 5.67 13.03
N GLN A 526 6.67 6.41 12.89
CA GLN A 526 8.03 5.88 13.08
C GLN A 526 8.29 5.49 14.54
N PRO A 527 9.23 4.59 14.87
CA PRO A 527 9.65 4.36 16.25
C PRO A 527 10.28 5.63 16.86
N PRO A 528 10.11 5.88 18.17
CA PRO A 528 10.67 7.05 18.82
C PRO A 528 12.19 7.02 18.80
N CYS A 529 12.80 8.10 18.31
CA CYS A 529 14.26 8.24 18.31
C CYS A 529 14.77 8.39 19.75
N MET A 530 15.41 7.34 20.27
CA MET A 530 15.95 7.28 21.61
C MET A 530 17.42 6.88 21.60
N LEU A 531 18.16 7.26 22.64
CA LEU A 531 19.52 6.77 22.85
C LEU A 531 19.50 5.23 23.01
N PRO A 532 20.51 4.48 22.52
CA PRO A 532 20.52 3.03 22.60
C PRO A 532 20.31 2.46 24.02
N ALA A 533 20.86 3.13 25.04
CA ALA A 533 20.67 2.75 26.44
C ALA A 533 19.22 2.94 26.94
N SER A 534 18.50 3.90 26.37
CA SER A 534 17.09 4.17 26.67
C SER A 534 16.16 3.21 25.92
N GLN A 535 16.55 2.76 24.72
CA GLN A 535 15.75 1.86 23.89
C GLN A 535 15.41 0.56 24.63
N GLY A 536 16.41 -0.15 25.16
CA GLY A 536 16.16 -1.39 25.91
C GLY A 536 15.37 -1.21 27.21
N THR A 537 15.27 0.01 27.74
CA THR A 537 14.38 0.31 28.88
C THR A 537 12.95 0.54 28.41
N PHE A 538 12.79 1.19 27.26
CA PHE A 538 11.50 1.39 26.61
C PHE A 538 10.89 0.06 26.13
N ASP A 539 11.68 -0.81 25.51
CA ASP A 539 11.20 -2.11 25.02
C ASP A 539 10.69 -2.99 26.18
N ARG A 540 11.38 -2.96 27.33
CA ARG A 540 10.90 -3.63 28.56
C ARG A 540 9.60 -3.03 29.10
N LEU A 541 9.40 -1.73 28.93
CA LEU A 541 8.14 -1.08 29.30
C LEU A 541 7.01 -1.54 28.38
N LEU A 542 7.25 -1.62 27.07
CA LEU A 542 6.27 -2.14 26.11
C LEU A 542 5.91 -3.59 26.40
N ASP A 543 6.90 -4.42 26.70
CA ASP A 543 6.69 -5.82 27.09
C ASP A 543 5.85 -5.93 28.38
N TYR A 544 6.17 -5.10 29.39
CA TYR A 544 5.38 -5.03 30.63
C TYR A 544 3.91 -4.69 30.38
N PHE A 545 3.61 -3.78 29.45
CA PHE A 545 2.23 -3.45 29.09
C PHE A 545 1.60 -4.43 28.09
N GLY A 546 2.36 -5.39 27.54
CA GLY A 546 1.90 -6.29 26.50
C GLY A 546 1.60 -5.56 25.18
N MET A 547 2.44 -4.59 24.83
CA MET A 547 2.23 -3.69 23.68
C MET A 547 3.33 -3.78 22.62
N THR A 548 4.32 -4.67 22.78
CA THR A 548 5.49 -4.80 21.89
C THR A 548 5.09 -5.02 20.43
N GLU A 549 4.12 -5.91 20.16
CA GLU A 549 3.69 -6.24 18.80
C GLU A 549 2.85 -5.14 18.13
N HIS A 550 2.31 -4.20 18.92
CA HIS A 550 1.51 -3.09 18.42
C HIS A 550 2.34 -1.84 18.16
N PHE A 551 3.49 -1.69 18.82
CA PHE A 551 4.30 -0.49 18.73
C PHE A 551 5.15 -0.47 17.44
N PRO A 552 5.36 0.69 16.81
CA PRO A 552 6.26 0.79 15.67
C PRO A 552 7.65 0.25 16.00
N SER A 553 8.16 -0.66 15.18
CA SER A 553 9.49 -1.24 15.31
C SER A 553 10.35 -0.95 14.08
N LEU A 554 11.64 -0.71 14.30
CA LEU A 554 12.61 -0.52 13.21
C LEU A 554 13.10 -1.90 12.76
N HIS A 555 12.49 -2.49 11.72
CA HIS A 555 12.94 -3.77 11.19
C HIS A 555 13.32 -3.65 9.71
N MET A 556 14.59 -3.37 9.43
CA MET A 556 15.17 -3.88 8.18
C MET A 556 15.26 -5.41 8.32
N ASP A 557 14.57 -6.17 7.47
CA ASP A 557 14.76 -7.62 7.35
C ASP A 557 16.12 -7.93 6.70
N THR A 558 17.19 -7.68 7.46
CA THR A 558 18.57 -7.92 7.05
C THR A 558 19.18 -9.01 7.91
N ARG A 559 19.88 -9.94 7.26
CA ARG A 559 20.68 -10.99 7.93
C ARG A 559 22.15 -10.60 8.06
N LEU A 560 22.52 -9.44 7.52
CA LEU A 560 23.91 -8.98 7.41
C LEU A 560 24.27 -7.89 8.42
N MET A 561 23.29 -7.10 8.86
CA MET A 561 23.49 -6.01 9.80
C MET A 561 23.01 -6.37 11.20
N ILE A 562 23.70 -5.81 12.20
CA ILE A 562 23.26 -5.79 13.59
C ILE A 562 22.86 -4.34 13.94
N ASP A 563 22.23 -4.11 15.08
CA ASP A 563 21.72 -2.79 15.47
C ASP A 563 22.76 -1.67 15.38
N SER A 564 24.02 -1.96 15.77
CA SER A 564 25.10 -0.98 15.66
C SER A 564 25.47 -0.62 14.22
N HIS A 565 25.33 -1.55 13.27
CA HIS A 565 25.50 -1.29 11.84
C HIS A 565 24.35 -0.44 11.30
N ILE A 566 23.11 -0.71 11.74
CA ILE A 566 21.93 0.09 11.34
C ILE A 566 22.07 1.52 11.85
N ILE A 567 22.47 1.71 13.11
CA ILE A 567 22.75 3.04 13.69
C ILE A 567 23.86 3.76 12.91
N ALA A 568 24.93 3.04 12.54
CA ALA A 568 26.00 3.62 11.75
C ALA A 568 25.52 4.04 10.35
N LEU A 569 24.68 3.23 9.71
CA LEU A 569 24.08 3.55 8.42
C LEU A 569 23.12 4.76 8.54
N MET A 570 22.31 4.83 9.58
CA MET A 570 21.45 6.00 9.87
C MET A 570 22.28 7.27 10.04
N ALA A 571 23.42 7.20 10.74
CA ALA A 571 24.32 8.34 10.90
C ALA A 571 24.90 8.82 9.55
N VAL A 572 25.09 7.91 8.59
CA VAL A 572 25.50 8.26 7.22
C VAL A 572 24.38 8.95 6.45
N PHE A 573 23.14 8.50 6.62
CA PHE A 573 21.96 9.12 5.99
C PHE A 573 21.58 10.47 6.62
N GLY A 574 21.96 10.73 7.88
CA GLY A 574 21.70 12.01 8.53
C GLY A 574 20.19 12.29 8.66
N SER A 575 19.73 13.40 8.09
CA SER A 575 18.30 13.77 8.06
C SER A 575 17.44 12.76 7.30
N ASP A 576 18.01 12.02 6.35
CA ASP A 576 17.31 11.02 5.54
C ASP A 576 17.26 9.64 6.20
N ALA A 577 17.70 9.50 7.46
CA ALA A 577 17.70 8.23 8.18
C ALA A 577 16.31 7.60 8.31
N HIS A 578 15.25 8.42 8.26
CA HIS A 578 13.85 7.97 8.26
C HIS A 578 13.54 7.00 7.11
N ARG A 579 14.21 7.15 5.95
CA ARG A 579 14.01 6.29 4.78
C ARG A 579 14.40 4.83 5.03
N LEU A 580 15.37 4.60 5.94
CA LEU A 580 15.84 3.26 6.30
C LEU A 580 14.81 2.45 7.10
N ALA A 581 13.90 3.13 7.80
CA ALA A 581 12.82 2.47 8.55
C ALA A 581 11.80 1.79 7.63
N ARG A 582 11.66 2.30 6.40
CA ARG A 582 10.73 1.80 5.37
C ARG A 582 11.42 0.85 4.38
N ALA A 583 12.66 0.46 4.68
CA ALA A 583 13.46 -0.29 3.73
C ALA A 583 12.87 -1.67 3.47
N ARG A 584 12.54 -1.93 2.21
CA ARG A 584 11.94 -3.21 1.79
C ARG A 584 12.95 -4.02 1.01
N LEU A 585 13.14 -5.28 1.40
CA LEU A 585 14.02 -6.21 0.69
C LEU A 585 13.53 -6.40 -0.75
N LEU A 586 14.39 -6.12 -1.72
CA LEU A 586 14.19 -6.40 -3.15
C LEU A 586 14.90 -7.70 -3.56
N HIS A 587 16.12 -7.90 -3.07
CA HIS A 587 16.96 -9.00 -3.49
C HIS A 587 17.81 -9.50 -2.33
N ARG A 588 17.86 -10.82 -2.14
CA ARG A 588 18.78 -11.50 -1.23
C ARG A 588 19.48 -12.61 -2.01
N ALA A 589 20.80 -12.53 -2.14
CA ALA A 589 21.52 -13.39 -3.08
C ALA A 589 21.44 -14.89 -2.75
N SER A 590 21.38 -15.26 -1.46
CA SER A 590 21.14 -16.66 -1.07
C SER A 590 19.74 -17.19 -1.41
N GLN A 591 18.75 -16.31 -1.57
CA GLN A 591 17.37 -16.66 -1.89
C GLN A 591 17.10 -16.57 -3.39
N ASP A 592 17.51 -15.45 -4.01
CA ASP A 592 17.13 -15.08 -5.37
C ASP A 592 18.25 -15.38 -6.38
N GLY A 593 19.47 -15.68 -5.91
CA GLY A 593 20.63 -16.07 -6.72
C GLY A 593 21.69 -14.98 -6.85
N PHE A 594 22.96 -15.39 -6.97
CA PHE A 594 24.12 -14.48 -7.03
C PHE A 594 24.41 -13.92 -8.44
N THR A 595 23.55 -14.20 -9.43
CA THR A 595 23.78 -13.77 -10.82
C THR A 595 23.29 -12.35 -11.09
N ALA A 596 23.94 -11.63 -12.01
CA ALA A 596 23.51 -10.31 -12.46
C ALA A 596 22.06 -10.30 -12.98
N SER A 597 21.65 -11.35 -13.70
CA SER A 597 20.28 -11.49 -14.19
C SER A 597 19.24 -11.53 -13.06
N ALA A 598 19.56 -12.11 -11.91
CA ALA A 598 18.66 -12.18 -10.75
C ALA A 598 18.58 -10.82 -10.05
N PHE A 599 19.71 -10.12 -9.93
CA PHE A 599 19.74 -8.75 -9.42
C PHE A 599 18.89 -7.83 -10.31
N HIS A 600 19.14 -7.79 -11.62
CA HIS A 600 18.40 -6.93 -12.54
C HIS A 600 16.92 -7.28 -12.61
N GLY A 601 16.55 -8.56 -12.55
CA GLY A 601 15.15 -8.99 -12.49
C GLY A 601 14.38 -8.47 -11.27
N ASN A 602 15.08 -8.23 -10.15
CA ASN A 602 14.46 -7.81 -8.89
C ASN A 602 14.63 -6.30 -8.61
N CYS A 603 15.68 -5.67 -9.14
CA CYS A 603 16.11 -4.33 -8.74
C CYS A 603 15.98 -3.27 -9.84
N ASP A 604 15.87 -3.64 -11.11
CA ASP A 604 15.70 -2.66 -12.19
C ASP A 604 14.40 -1.86 -12.03
N GLY A 605 14.48 -0.56 -12.33
CA GLY A 605 13.36 0.37 -12.15
C GLY A 605 13.22 0.97 -10.75
N PHE A 606 13.95 0.46 -9.74
CA PHE A 606 13.97 1.03 -8.39
C PHE A 606 15.12 2.02 -8.20
N ALA A 607 14.79 3.22 -7.72
CA ALA A 607 15.75 4.20 -7.24
C ALA A 607 15.89 4.09 -5.71
N HIS A 608 16.72 4.93 -5.12
CA HIS A 608 16.88 5.05 -3.67
C HIS A 608 17.09 3.70 -2.97
N THR A 609 17.95 2.85 -3.54
CA THR A 609 18.20 1.50 -3.01
C THR A 609 19.47 1.45 -2.17
N VAL A 610 19.48 0.62 -1.13
CA VAL A 610 20.66 0.31 -0.32
C VAL A 610 21.08 -1.13 -0.58
N THR A 611 22.29 -1.30 -1.11
CA THR A 611 22.94 -2.61 -1.21
C THR A 611 23.84 -2.80 0.01
N VAL A 612 23.72 -3.93 0.70
CA VAL A 612 24.59 -4.35 1.82
C VAL A 612 25.19 -5.71 1.50
N ALA A 613 26.49 -5.87 1.67
CA ALA A 613 27.21 -7.11 1.44
C ALA A 613 28.09 -7.46 2.64
N ARG A 614 28.28 -8.77 2.86
CA ARG A 614 29.22 -9.30 3.86
C ARG A 614 30.31 -10.10 3.18
N SER A 615 31.57 -9.80 3.48
CA SER A 615 32.71 -10.60 3.01
C SER A 615 32.97 -11.80 3.92
N GLU A 616 33.70 -12.80 3.38
CA GLU A 616 34.23 -13.91 4.18
C GLU A 616 35.18 -13.44 5.29
N GLY A 617 35.90 -12.35 5.04
CA GLY A 617 36.71 -11.66 6.04
C GLY A 617 35.90 -10.90 7.09
N GLY A 618 34.57 -11.00 7.12
CA GLY A 618 33.73 -10.40 8.16
C GLY A 618 33.48 -8.89 8.03
N TYR A 619 33.85 -8.27 6.91
CA TYR A 619 33.51 -6.87 6.65
C TYR A 619 32.07 -6.74 6.18
N VAL A 620 31.39 -5.68 6.64
CA VAL A 620 30.05 -5.28 6.19
C VAL A 620 30.17 -3.94 5.46
N PHE A 621 29.81 -3.93 4.18
CA PHE A 621 29.99 -2.79 3.28
C PHE A 621 28.89 -2.74 2.23
N GLY A 622 28.81 -1.68 1.45
CA GLY A 622 27.72 -1.52 0.51
C GLY A 622 27.70 -0.17 -0.19
N GLY A 623 26.55 0.12 -0.81
CA GLY A 623 26.32 1.38 -1.51
C GLY A 623 24.84 1.76 -1.56
N TYR A 624 24.60 3.07 -1.55
CA TYR A 624 23.29 3.68 -1.77
C TYR A 624 23.21 4.23 -3.18
N SER A 625 22.18 3.85 -3.93
CA SER A 625 22.08 4.12 -5.37
C SER A 625 21.72 5.56 -5.69
N GLY A 626 21.20 6.35 -4.74
CA GLY A 626 20.79 7.73 -4.99
C GLY A 626 19.48 7.84 -5.79
N ALA A 627 19.26 8.99 -6.43
CA ALA A 627 17.97 9.36 -7.04
C ALA A 627 17.64 8.68 -8.39
N SER A 628 18.59 7.98 -9.03
CA SER A 628 18.34 7.30 -10.30
C SER A 628 18.07 5.81 -10.13
N PRO A 629 17.15 5.24 -10.92
CA PRO A 629 16.83 3.82 -10.85
C PRO A 629 17.92 2.96 -11.50
N TRP A 630 18.01 1.70 -11.05
CA TRP A 630 18.76 0.67 -11.77
C TRP A 630 18.13 0.36 -13.13
N GLY A 631 18.94 -0.19 -14.04
CA GLY A 631 18.48 -0.65 -15.34
C GLY A 631 19.46 -1.61 -16.00
N SER A 632 19.12 -2.02 -17.22
CA SER A 632 19.82 -3.04 -18.01
C SER A 632 20.36 -2.50 -19.35
N GLN A 633 20.62 -1.19 -19.44
CA GLN A 633 21.03 -0.51 -20.68
C GLN A 633 22.51 -0.65 -21.06
N ASN A 634 23.32 -1.37 -20.29
CA ASN A 634 24.77 -1.50 -20.45
C ASN A 634 25.50 -0.13 -20.49
N ALA A 635 25.08 0.80 -19.62
CA ALA A 635 25.62 2.15 -19.56
C ALA A 635 25.80 2.66 -18.12
N TYR A 636 26.64 3.68 -17.99
CA TYR A 636 26.78 4.45 -16.76
C TYR A 636 25.61 5.42 -16.58
N VAL A 637 25.18 5.59 -15.34
CA VAL A 637 24.07 6.47 -14.95
C VAL A 637 24.54 7.45 -13.88
N ALA A 638 24.23 8.73 -14.08
CA ALA A 638 24.40 9.76 -13.07
C ALA A 638 23.32 9.59 -12.01
N SER A 639 23.67 9.62 -10.72
CA SER A 639 22.67 9.47 -9.66
C SER A 639 23.02 10.36 -8.47
N GLU A 640 22.21 11.39 -8.24
CA GLU A 640 22.45 12.34 -7.16
C GLU A 640 22.28 11.68 -5.79
N GLY A 641 23.12 12.08 -4.83
CA GLY A 641 23.09 11.55 -3.48
C GLY A 641 23.64 10.14 -3.32
N ALA A 642 24.12 9.49 -4.38
CA ALA A 642 24.75 8.17 -4.27
C ALA A 642 26.03 8.22 -3.40
N PHE A 643 26.29 7.15 -2.66
CA PHE A 643 27.51 6.98 -1.88
C PHE A 643 27.79 5.50 -1.62
N VAL A 644 29.03 5.18 -1.29
CA VAL A 644 29.43 3.83 -0.85
C VAL A 644 29.91 3.86 0.59
N PHE A 645 29.78 2.75 1.31
CA PHE A 645 30.04 2.73 2.75
C PHE A 645 30.63 1.40 3.25
N ARG A 646 31.22 1.48 4.44
CA ARG A 646 31.62 0.37 5.30
C ARG A 646 30.97 0.59 6.67
N LEU A 647 30.32 -0.42 7.23
CA LEU A 647 29.66 -0.36 8.54
C LEU A 647 30.44 -1.07 9.65
N GLY A 648 31.30 -2.02 9.30
CA GLY A 648 32.11 -2.75 10.29
C GLY A 648 33.04 -3.79 9.66
N GLY A 649 33.87 -4.40 10.49
CA GLY A 649 34.79 -5.47 10.11
C GLY A 649 35.69 -5.92 11.26
N PRO A 650 36.54 -6.94 11.04
CA PRO A 650 37.49 -7.43 12.04
C PRO A 650 38.37 -6.33 12.62
N GLY A 651 38.78 -6.50 13.88
CA GLY A 651 39.63 -5.53 14.57
C GLY A 651 38.94 -4.21 14.93
N GLY A 652 37.61 -4.14 14.87
CA GLY A 652 36.85 -2.93 15.21
C GLY A 652 36.92 -1.85 14.13
N ALA A 653 36.93 -2.26 12.86
CA ALA A 653 36.99 -1.32 11.73
C ALA A 653 35.85 -0.28 11.83
N THR A 654 36.21 1.01 11.78
CA THR A 654 35.25 2.10 11.98
C THR A 654 34.31 2.24 10.79
N PRO A 655 33.02 2.57 11.03
CA PRO A 655 32.12 2.94 9.95
C PRO A 655 32.64 4.13 9.15
N SER A 656 32.45 4.10 7.83
CA SER A 656 32.88 5.17 6.93
C SER A 656 31.97 5.23 5.71
N ALA A 657 31.60 6.44 5.29
CA ALA A 657 30.89 6.69 4.04
C ALA A 657 31.73 7.55 3.10
N HIS A 658 31.56 7.30 1.80
CA HIS A 658 32.35 7.85 0.73
C HIS A 658 31.42 8.36 -0.38
N HIS A 659 31.31 9.69 -0.49
CA HIS A 659 30.36 10.34 -1.37
C HIS A 659 30.95 10.61 -2.76
N LEU A 660 30.06 10.88 -3.72
CA LEU A 660 30.44 11.29 -5.07
C LEU A 660 31.43 12.46 -5.06
N PHE A 661 32.53 12.29 -5.78
CA PHE A 661 33.63 13.24 -5.86
C PHE A 661 33.86 13.66 -7.32
N ASN A 662 34.37 12.74 -8.13
CA ASN A 662 34.72 12.94 -9.53
C ASN A 662 33.84 12.04 -10.43
N ASN A 663 33.84 12.22 -11.76
CA ASN A 663 33.07 11.40 -12.71
C ASN A 663 31.61 11.16 -12.30
N ARG A 664 30.92 12.19 -11.77
CA ARG A 664 29.58 12.07 -11.16
C ARG A 664 28.50 11.55 -12.10
N SER A 665 28.71 11.67 -13.42
CA SER A 665 27.86 11.08 -14.44
C SER A 665 27.94 9.55 -14.52
N SER A 666 28.89 8.94 -13.81
CA SER A 666 29.15 7.50 -13.75
C SER A 666 28.91 6.93 -12.34
N ALA A 667 27.90 7.43 -11.64
CA ALA A 667 27.60 7.03 -10.26
C ALA A 667 27.22 5.54 -10.15
N LEU A 668 26.42 5.03 -11.08
CA LEU A 668 26.00 3.63 -11.18
C LEU A 668 26.38 3.05 -12.54
N TYR A 669 26.59 1.74 -12.62
CA TYR A 669 26.71 1.03 -13.89
C TYR A 669 25.59 0.00 -14.03
N CYS A 670 24.77 0.19 -15.06
CA CYS A 670 23.52 -0.53 -15.30
C CYS A 670 23.71 -1.52 -16.46
N GLY A 671 24.60 -2.51 -16.27
CA GLY A 671 24.95 -3.47 -17.31
C GLY A 671 24.49 -4.88 -17.00
N THR A 672 23.79 -5.51 -17.95
CA THR A 672 23.14 -6.82 -17.82
C THR A 672 24.02 -7.97 -17.31
N GLY A 673 25.35 -7.88 -17.47
CA GLY A 673 26.32 -8.87 -16.99
C GLY A 673 27.03 -8.47 -15.69
N TYR A 674 26.53 -7.46 -14.99
CA TYR A 674 27.11 -6.92 -13.76
C TYR A 674 26.05 -6.92 -12.66
N GLY A 675 26.44 -7.29 -11.44
CA GLY A 675 25.59 -7.10 -10.28
C GLY A 675 25.57 -5.63 -9.83
N PRO A 676 25.17 -5.36 -8.57
CA PRO A 676 25.22 -4.02 -8.01
C PRO A 676 26.60 -3.37 -8.22
N THR A 677 26.63 -2.28 -9.00
CA THR A 677 27.87 -1.65 -9.43
C THR A 677 27.80 -0.13 -9.28
N PHE A 678 28.73 0.39 -8.50
CA PHE A 678 28.87 1.79 -8.14
C PHE A 678 30.19 2.33 -8.70
N GLY A 679 30.12 3.43 -9.45
CA GLY A 679 31.25 4.25 -9.85
C GLY A 679 31.84 3.86 -11.20
N GLY A 680 32.31 4.88 -11.94
CA GLY A 680 33.12 4.76 -13.14
C GLY A 680 34.44 4.08 -12.83
N GLY A 681 34.72 2.95 -13.50
CA GLY A 681 35.86 2.09 -13.18
C GLY A 681 35.59 1.06 -12.08
N HIS A 682 34.33 0.94 -11.62
CA HIS A 682 33.86 -0.04 -10.64
C HIS A 682 34.47 0.13 -9.23
N ASP A 683 34.28 1.32 -8.65
CA ASP A 683 34.71 1.65 -7.29
C ASP A 683 34.15 0.66 -6.25
N LEU A 684 32.96 0.13 -6.50
CA LEU A 684 32.41 -1.10 -5.89
C LEU A 684 31.63 -1.86 -6.94
N CYS A 685 31.96 -3.13 -7.19
CA CYS A 685 31.19 -4.03 -8.06
C CYS A 685 31.07 -5.40 -7.40
N ILE A 686 29.85 -5.92 -7.32
CA ILE A 686 29.59 -7.32 -6.99
C ILE A 686 29.46 -8.07 -8.32
N ALA A 687 30.41 -8.97 -8.59
CA ALA A 687 30.55 -9.62 -9.88
C ALA A 687 29.47 -10.69 -10.16
N ASP A 688 29.16 -10.89 -11.43
CA ASP A 688 28.28 -11.96 -11.88
C ASP A 688 29.02 -13.30 -11.90
N GLY A 689 28.50 -14.31 -11.17
CA GLY A 689 28.92 -15.71 -11.32
C GLY A 689 30.43 -15.98 -11.16
N ALA A 690 31.19 -15.10 -10.49
CA ALA A 690 32.64 -15.16 -10.44
C ALA A 690 33.19 -16.35 -9.64
N LEU A 691 32.36 -16.97 -8.80
CA LEU A 691 32.69 -18.12 -7.96
C LEU A 691 31.56 -19.15 -8.03
N LEU A 692 31.84 -20.39 -7.62
CA LEU A 692 30.80 -21.41 -7.48
C LEU A 692 29.80 -20.97 -6.38
N PRO A 693 28.48 -21.10 -6.61
CA PRO A 693 27.47 -20.81 -5.58
C PRO A 693 27.75 -21.55 -4.27
N PRO A 694 27.49 -20.95 -3.09
CA PRO A 694 26.72 -19.72 -2.85
C PRO A 694 27.62 -18.49 -2.57
N ARG A 695 28.62 -18.23 -3.42
CA ARG A 695 29.56 -17.11 -3.23
C ARG A 695 29.72 -16.31 -4.51
N THR A 696 30.10 -15.05 -4.36
CA THR A 696 30.56 -14.22 -5.49
C THR A 696 31.76 -13.37 -5.09
N ALA A 697 32.38 -12.69 -6.04
CA ALA A 697 33.47 -11.76 -5.79
C ALA A 697 32.95 -10.32 -5.77
N ALA A 698 33.52 -9.48 -4.90
CA ALA A 698 33.40 -8.03 -5.02
C ALA A 698 34.75 -7.40 -5.31
N THR A 699 34.78 -6.46 -6.25
CA THR A 699 35.94 -5.63 -6.57
C THR A 699 35.75 -4.22 -6.05
N MET A 700 36.76 -3.64 -5.43
CA MET A 700 36.70 -2.30 -4.82
C MET A 700 37.97 -1.51 -5.13
N ALA A 701 37.79 -0.31 -5.67
CA ALA A 701 38.88 0.60 -6.02
C ALA A 701 38.42 2.06 -5.86
N LEU A 702 38.28 2.53 -4.62
CA LEU A 702 37.80 3.89 -4.36
C LEU A 702 38.78 4.95 -4.88
N GLY A 703 38.25 6.11 -5.29
CA GLY A 703 39.03 7.26 -5.73
C GLY A 703 38.79 7.70 -7.17
N ASN A 704 38.03 6.93 -7.98
CA ASN A 704 37.66 7.39 -9.33
C ASN A 704 36.38 8.22 -9.33
N THR A 705 35.31 7.70 -8.73
CA THR A 705 33.98 8.32 -8.72
C THR A 705 33.54 8.70 -7.31
N TYR A 706 33.71 7.78 -6.36
CA TYR A 706 33.53 8.01 -4.94
C TYR A 706 34.87 8.38 -4.29
N ASN A 707 34.84 9.26 -3.30
CA ASN A 707 36.06 9.68 -2.63
C ASN A 707 36.75 8.49 -1.90
N ALA A 708 38.07 8.54 -1.79
CA ALA A 708 38.81 7.63 -0.90
C ALA A 708 38.91 8.20 0.54
N HIS A 709 38.43 9.43 0.77
CA HIS A 709 38.53 10.12 2.04
C HIS A 709 37.12 10.26 2.63
N SER A 710 36.82 9.49 3.66
CA SER A 710 35.56 9.63 4.39
C SER A 710 35.61 10.84 5.32
N ASN A 711 34.46 11.49 5.53
CA ASN A 711 34.30 12.64 6.44
C ASN A 711 34.79 12.34 7.89
N ASN A 712 34.84 11.06 8.29
CA ASN A 712 35.20 10.61 9.64
C ASN A 712 36.54 9.85 9.73
N CYS A 713 37.31 9.72 8.64
CA CYS A 713 38.59 9.00 8.65
C CYS A 713 39.74 9.89 8.15
N ARG A 714 40.80 10.05 8.95
CA ARG A 714 41.98 10.90 8.61
C ARG A 714 42.92 10.27 7.58
N MET A 715 42.72 8.99 7.23
CA MET A 715 43.51 8.24 6.26
C MET A 715 42.65 7.85 5.05
N ALA A 716 43.22 7.93 3.85
CA ALA A 716 42.57 7.47 2.63
C ALA A 716 42.30 5.96 2.72
N LEU A 717 41.07 5.57 2.45
CA LEU A 717 40.60 4.20 2.35
C LEU A 717 40.32 3.91 0.87
N PHE A 718 41.15 3.06 0.25
CA PHE A 718 41.02 2.73 -1.17
C PHE A 718 40.17 1.46 -1.43
N SER A 719 39.76 0.76 -0.36
CA SER A 719 38.84 -0.39 -0.42
C SER A 719 37.94 -0.42 0.83
N LEU A 720 36.69 -0.84 0.67
CA LEU A 720 35.73 -0.98 1.77
C LEU A 720 35.94 -2.26 2.61
N ALA A 721 36.82 -3.15 2.15
CA ALA A 721 37.19 -4.40 2.83
C ALA A 721 38.72 -4.62 2.80
N GLU A 722 39.20 -5.78 3.25
CA GLU A 722 40.63 -6.13 3.22
C GLU A 722 41.10 -6.45 1.79
N GLY A 723 41.51 -5.41 1.06
CA GLY A 723 42.04 -5.51 -0.30
C GLY A 723 41.02 -5.22 -1.40
N ALA A 724 41.49 -5.15 -2.64
CA ALA A 724 40.68 -4.73 -3.79
C ALA A 724 39.75 -5.82 -4.34
N ASN A 725 39.94 -7.09 -3.96
CA ASN A 725 39.09 -8.21 -4.37
C ASN A 725 38.77 -9.04 -3.14
N VAL A 726 37.49 -9.26 -2.86
CA VAL A 726 37.05 -10.07 -1.71
C VAL A 726 35.94 -11.03 -2.11
N THR A 727 35.89 -12.17 -1.43
CA THR A 727 34.77 -13.11 -1.52
C THR A 727 33.60 -12.58 -0.71
N VAL A 728 32.46 -12.38 -1.37
CA VAL A 728 31.16 -12.05 -0.77
C VAL A 728 30.42 -13.35 -0.49
N ILE A 729 29.95 -13.49 0.75
CA ILE A 729 29.19 -14.66 1.20
C ILE A 729 27.69 -14.44 1.14
N GLU A 730 27.25 -13.17 1.12
CA GLU A 730 25.85 -12.78 0.98
C GLU A 730 25.80 -11.29 0.62
N TYR A 731 24.80 -10.89 -0.17
CA TYR A 731 24.42 -9.50 -0.31
C TYR A 731 22.89 -9.35 -0.40
N GLU A 732 22.41 -8.24 0.13
CA GLU A 732 20.99 -7.86 0.19
C GLU A 732 20.82 -6.48 -0.44
N VAL A 733 19.74 -6.27 -1.17
CA VAL A 733 19.37 -4.97 -1.74
C VAL A 733 17.99 -4.60 -1.23
N PHE A 734 17.87 -3.41 -0.64
CA PHE A 734 16.63 -2.85 -0.12
C PHE A 734 16.24 -1.62 -0.93
N THR A 735 14.96 -1.42 -1.22
CA THR A 735 14.45 -0.13 -1.70
C THR A 735 14.06 0.74 -0.51
N LEU A 736 14.37 2.03 -0.60
CA LEU A 736 13.91 3.06 0.33
C LEU A 736 12.81 3.94 -0.27
N ASP A 737 12.34 3.62 -1.48
CA ASP A 737 11.21 4.33 -2.08
C ASP A 737 9.91 3.91 -1.40
N GLU A 738 9.12 4.91 -1.02
CA GLU A 738 7.70 4.69 -0.83
C GLU A 738 7.15 4.23 -2.17
N MET A 739 6.57 3.03 -2.21
CA MET A 739 5.50 2.83 -3.18
C MET A 739 4.38 3.78 -2.75
N ILE A 740 4.42 5.03 -3.24
CA ILE A 740 3.17 5.67 -3.65
C ILE A 740 2.73 4.85 -4.85
N ASP A 741 2.18 3.67 -4.60
CA ASP A 741 1.20 3.15 -5.53
C ASP A 741 0.12 4.23 -5.59
N THR A 742 -0.29 4.54 -6.81
CA THR A 742 -1.42 5.44 -7.12
C THR A 742 -2.76 4.98 -6.51
N THR A 743 -2.74 4.06 -5.55
CA THR A 743 -3.86 3.42 -4.87
C THR A 743 -3.90 3.64 -3.35
N GLY A 744 -2.84 4.15 -2.71
CA GLY A 744 -2.89 4.56 -1.30
C GLY A 744 -3.21 3.44 -0.29
N GLN A 745 -2.65 2.23 -0.47
CA GLN A 745 -2.72 1.17 0.55
C GLN A 745 -1.36 0.49 0.75
N ASP A 746 -0.97 0.34 2.02
CA ASP A 746 0.22 -0.38 2.47
C ASP A 746 0.07 -1.89 2.24
N ALA A 747 0.94 -2.46 1.40
CA ALA A 747 0.99 -3.88 1.12
C ALA A 747 2.12 -4.55 1.94
N TYR A 748 1.94 -4.79 3.24
CA TYR A 748 2.88 -5.67 3.98
C TYR A 748 2.31 -6.48 5.17
N THR A 749 1.00 -6.59 5.37
CA THR A 749 0.44 -7.32 6.53
C THR A 749 0.55 -8.86 6.49
N GLU A 750 1.46 -9.46 5.72
CA GLU A 750 1.41 -10.93 5.51
C GLU A 750 2.73 -11.71 5.55
N ARG A 751 3.81 -11.16 6.15
CA ARG A 751 5.08 -11.92 6.26
C ARG A 751 5.79 -11.84 7.62
N VAL A 752 5.04 -11.92 8.71
CA VAL A 752 5.62 -12.31 10.02
C VAL A 752 4.77 -13.42 10.64
N THR A 753 5.05 -14.67 10.25
CA THR A 753 4.82 -15.88 11.06
C THR A 753 5.59 -17.04 10.44
N VAL A 754 6.86 -17.17 10.83
CA VAL A 754 7.56 -18.45 11.00
C VAL A 754 8.37 -18.35 12.28
#